data_AF-A0A7W0A671-F1
#
_entry.id   AF-A0A7W0A671-F1
#
_cell.length_a   1.000
_cell.length_b   1.000
_cell.length_c   1.000
_cell.angle_alpha   90.00
_cell.angle_beta   90.00
_cell.angle_gamma   90.00
#
_symmetry.space_group_name_H-M   'P 1'
#
loop_
_entity.id
_entity.type
_entity.pdbx_description
1 polymer ?
#
loop_
_entity_poly.entity_id
_entity_poly.type
_entity_poly.pdbx_seq_one_letter_code
_entity_poly.pdbx_strand_id
1 'polypeptide(L)'
;MAAQGFGRDVVRDLLEEAAAIGPLAGDDKAFRAAFEAFGVADAKGYQAALKKVRLFQRCRLVCEWMRIKQCVLLCLRLCGPPPDKLRPPDPRRLAEAVVRVTTDEKLVKRLAQIVEKGDRAAFQRFVKEHDLTPFCHFFCHWVCLVRYRLVCHWICRPEILERPDFAAELHNAGHALRLLLERGFDDAVAASEAGDPEKLRAVLTDAGQIAFCHFICEWFCSWRCVLVCFEFCRPFPLQRIEDPVREALDFAQAVQTLRRKPAEIERLVAALERSDAKAFGEHVRRLELGRFCIQLCHWLCFLRCRLFCRISCPPIDTIPLFTHVGQYHVDPFYGDFQADGTTTAGSFAFTSTIPLIGILPDATAVDPVEYRFRVARHPALTQVDVTASMVKPTRIGQLQYWYWNAAVSVWAVGSADYWVNNAGAVATIPQQFGPPLSVPVNAAVKPGGWIEVPRENGLTIGGIGRFVRNADRLVELDTLQFTHEQFDLRTPAPGLVAGDSVPSGSLSEAPSFRILFEARKVLGGAAVNANQLDRIALSNTEYKYTRHTEWAGGDVTTRTVCSLDIAELMPPAGTGCDRLEDELHALFTAYHPYLQSVRLFFEGNAPLPADVLPPISGDEATSPSGGELFDLSGMAPCAYIVWLEATVRLTAGFGLIGSATDTDHIAFCKGKRGR
;
A
#
# COMPACT_ATOMS: atom_id res chain seq x y z
N MET A 1 35.51 1.89 -21.77
CA MET A 1 35.07 3.25 -21.39
C MET A 1 33.92 3.30 -20.35
N ALA A 2 33.34 2.17 -19.93
CA ALA A 2 32.20 2.13 -18.98
C ALA A 2 32.55 2.32 -17.48
N ALA A 3 33.83 2.27 -17.08
CA ALA A 3 34.22 2.34 -15.66
C ALA A 3 34.44 3.76 -15.10
N GLN A 4 34.62 4.78 -15.93
CA GLN A 4 35.04 6.12 -15.47
C GLN A 4 33.93 6.94 -14.80
N GLY A 5 32.64 6.60 -14.98
CA GLY A 5 31.51 7.27 -14.33
C GLY A 5 31.17 6.71 -12.94
N PHE A 6 31.51 5.45 -12.68
CA PHE A 6 31.04 4.70 -11.51
C PHE A 6 31.58 5.24 -10.18
N GLY A 7 32.87 5.58 -10.14
CA GLY A 7 33.52 6.07 -8.93
C GLY A 7 32.99 7.42 -8.43
N ARG A 8 32.58 8.33 -9.33
CA ARG A 8 32.06 9.65 -8.94
C ARG A 8 30.70 9.56 -8.26
N ASP A 9 29.80 8.72 -8.76
CA ASP A 9 28.49 8.50 -8.15
C ASP A 9 28.60 7.81 -6.78
N VAL A 10 29.54 6.85 -6.65
CA VAL A 10 29.82 6.21 -5.35
C VAL A 10 30.35 7.22 -4.33
N VAL A 11 31.27 8.10 -4.73
CA VAL A 11 31.80 9.16 -3.85
C VAL A 11 30.69 10.12 -3.42
N ARG A 12 29.77 10.51 -4.32
CA ARG A 12 28.60 11.32 -3.95
C ARG A 12 27.74 10.62 -2.90
N ASP A 13 27.32 9.38 -3.16
CA ASP A 13 26.45 8.62 -2.25
C ASP A 13 27.11 8.43 -0.86
N LEU A 14 28.44 8.21 -0.83
CA LEU A 14 29.25 8.14 0.39
C LEU A 14 29.23 9.46 1.18
N LEU A 15 29.41 10.59 0.50
CA LEU A 15 29.39 11.92 1.12
C LEU A 15 28.00 12.26 1.66
N GLU A 16 26.94 11.84 0.97
CA GLU A 16 25.55 12.01 1.40
C GLU A 16 25.23 11.20 2.66
N GLU A 17 25.61 9.91 2.70
CA GLU A 17 25.46 9.08 3.90
C GLU A 17 26.29 9.62 5.07
N ALA A 18 27.54 10.01 4.83
CA ALA A 18 28.38 10.65 5.84
C ALA A 18 27.76 11.96 6.36
N ALA A 19 27.09 12.72 5.49
CA ALA A 19 26.36 13.92 5.87
C ALA A 19 25.08 13.62 6.67
N ALA A 20 24.49 12.44 6.51
CA ALA A 20 23.31 12.01 7.25
C ALA A 20 23.68 11.48 8.63
N ILE A 21 24.75 10.68 8.74
CA ILE A 21 25.15 10.07 10.00
C ILE A 21 25.86 11.04 10.95
N GLY A 22 26.57 12.04 10.42
CA GLY A 22 27.35 13.01 11.21
C GLY A 22 26.55 13.72 12.31
N PRO A 23 25.39 14.34 12.00
CA PRO A 23 24.56 14.96 13.04
C PRO A 23 24.04 13.97 14.09
N LEU A 24 23.73 12.73 13.70
CA LEU A 24 23.30 11.69 14.65
C LEU A 24 24.45 11.31 15.59
N ALA A 25 25.66 11.12 15.04
CA ALA A 25 26.87 10.80 15.80
C ALA A 25 27.35 11.94 16.75
N GLY A 26 26.85 13.16 16.55
CA GLY A 26 27.07 14.30 17.43
C GLY A 26 26.21 14.29 18.71
N ASP A 27 25.16 13.47 18.78
CA ASP A 27 24.34 13.23 19.98
C ASP A 27 24.49 11.75 20.37
N ASP A 28 25.42 11.45 21.28
CA ASP A 28 25.75 10.09 21.76
C ASP A 28 24.48 9.33 22.21
N LYS A 29 23.56 10.02 22.90
CA LYS A 29 22.30 9.42 23.38
C LYS A 29 21.34 9.11 22.24
N ALA A 30 21.18 10.02 21.28
CA ALA A 30 20.32 9.78 20.12
C ALA A 30 20.90 8.70 19.21
N PHE A 31 22.23 8.67 19.02
CA PHE A 31 22.90 7.63 18.25
C PHE A 31 22.68 6.25 18.88
N ARG A 32 22.95 6.10 20.18
CA ARG A 32 22.74 4.85 20.91
C ARG A 32 21.30 4.36 20.79
N ALA A 33 20.34 5.24 21.08
CA ALA A 33 18.92 4.93 20.97
C ALA A 33 18.52 4.46 19.56
N ALA A 34 18.98 5.16 18.52
CA ALA A 34 18.70 4.76 17.13
C ALA A 34 19.38 3.42 16.77
N PHE A 35 20.64 3.23 17.14
CA PHE A 35 21.41 2.03 16.77
C PHE A 35 20.89 0.76 17.47
N GLU A 36 20.52 0.87 18.74
CA GLU A 36 19.92 -0.22 19.52
C GLU A 36 18.51 -0.55 19.01
N ALA A 37 17.66 0.47 18.84
CA ALA A 37 16.32 0.28 18.29
C ALA A 37 16.36 -0.38 16.90
N PHE A 38 17.30 0.04 16.05
CA PHE A 38 17.51 -0.60 14.75
C PHE A 38 17.90 -2.08 14.87
N GLY A 39 18.82 -2.41 15.78
CA GLY A 39 19.30 -3.78 15.99
C GLY A 39 18.21 -4.76 16.47
N VAL A 40 17.23 -4.28 17.24
CA VAL A 40 16.07 -5.07 17.70
C VAL A 40 14.82 -4.86 16.84
N ALA A 41 14.93 -4.11 15.74
CA ALA A 41 13.80 -3.74 14.88
C ALA A 41 12.64 -3.02 15.62
N ASP A 42 12.95 -2.13 16.56
CA ASP A 42 11.96 -1.23 17.18
C ASP A 42 11.74 0.01 16.28
N ALA A 43 10.70 -0.05 15.46
CA ALA A 43 10.34 1.04 14.55
C ALA A 43 10.04 2.35 15.29
N LYS A 44 9.30 2.29 16.40
CA LYS A 44 8.89 3.50 17.15
C LYS A 44 10.09 4.15 17.82
N GLY A 45 10.94 3.37 18.49
CA GLY A 45 12.17 3.85 19.10
C GLY A 45 13.13 4.49 18.10
N TYR A 46 13.31 3.83 16.95
CA TYR A 46 14.17 4.34 15.87
C TYR A 46 13.65 5.68 15.32
N GLN A 47 12.36 5.73 14.96
CA GLN A 47 11.72 6.94 14.45
C GLN A 47 11.80 8.09 15.45
N ALA A 48 11.55 7.83 16.74
CA ALA A 48 11.65 8.82 17.80
C ALA A 48 13.08 9.39 17.92
N ALA A 49 14.10 8.52 17.89
CA ALA A 49 15.49 8.93 17.95
C ALA A 49 15.87 9.83 16.76
N LEU A 50 15.46 9.48 15.54
CA LEU A 50 15.74 10.28 14.34
C LEU A 50 14.96 11.60 14.32
N LYS A 51 13.69 11.61 14.77
CA LYS A 51 12.87 12.82 14.86
C LYS A 51 13.47 13.83 15.84
N LYS A 52 13.98 13.36 16.98
CA LYS A 52 14.65 14.21 17.99
C LYS A 52 15.79 15.04 17.40
N VAL A 53 16.55 14.46 16.47
CA VAL A 53 17.67 15.13 15.78
C VAL A 53 17.31 15.64 14.38
N ARG A 54 16.01 15.69 14.03
CA ARG A 54 15.48 16.17 12.74
C ARG A 54 16.03 15.44 11.50
N LEU A 55 16.40 14.17 11.65
CA LEU A 55 16.92 13.33 10.56
C LEU A 55 15.89 12.38 9.95
N PHE A 56 14.63 12.41 10.39
CA PHE A 56 13.63 11.47 9.90
C PHE A 56 13.38 11.58 8.37
N GLN A 57 13.46 12.78 7.79
CA GLN A 57 13.38 12.97 6.33
C GLN A 57 14.54 12.31 5.57
N ARG A 58 15.62 11.98 6.27
CA ARG A 58 16.80 11.26 5.75
C ARG A 58 16.89 9.84 6.30
N CYS A 59 15.77 9.29 6.81
CA CYS A 59 15.71 7.97 7.46
C CYS A 59 16.39 6.89 6.63
N ARG A 60 16.11 6.85 5.32
CA ARG A 60 16.68 5.85 4.42
C ARG A 60 18.21 5.89 4.39
N LEU A 61 18.83 7.07 4.33
CA LEU A 61 20.30 7.20 4.31
C LEU A 61 20.92 6.75 5.64
N VAL A 62 20.33 7.14 6.76
CA VAL A 62 20.78 6.70 8.09
C VAL A 62 20.63 5.19 8.24
N CYS A 63 19.49 4.65 7.79
CA CYS A 63 19.18 3.23 7.90
C CYS A 63 20.12 2.35 7.09
N GLU A 64 20.44 2.75 5.85
CA GLU A 64 21.38 2.01 5.00
C GLU A 64 22.78 1.99 5.64
N TRP A 65 23.23 3.11 6.18
CA TRP A 65 24.49 3.15 6.93
C TRP A 65 24.46 2.19 8.14
N MET A 66 23.38 2.21 8.93
CA MET A 66 23.23 1.31 10.08
C MET A 66 23.18 -0.15 9.68
N ARG A 67 22.47 -0.48 8.60
CA ARG A 67 22.41 -1.83 8.01
C ARG A 67 23.80 -2.37 7.69
N ILE A 68 24.61 -1.58 6.98
CA ILE A 68 25.99 -1.94 6.63
C ILE A 68 26.82 -2.20 7.88
N LYS A 69 26.69 -1.35 8.91
CA LYS A 69 27.44 -1.52 10.16
C LYS A 69 27.01 -2.73 10.96
N GLN A 70 25.70 -2.88 11.17
CA GLN A 70 25.16 -3.97 11.95
C GLN A 70 25.53 -5.33 11.36
N CYS A 71 25.58 -5.48 10.03
CA CYS A 71 25.98 -6.76 9.46
C CYS A 71 27.43 -7.14 9.68
N VAL A 72 28.35 -6.17 9.63
CA VAL A 72 29.75 -6.45 9.98
C VAL A 72 29.85 -6.85 11.46
N LEU A 73 29.23 -6.08 12.36
CA LEU A 73 29.32 -6.32 13.81
C LEU A 73 28.63 -7.62 14.23
N LEU A 74 27.43 -7.89 13.71
CA LEU A 74 26.69 -9.10 13.99
C LEU A 74 27.47 -10.33 13.51
N CYS A 75 28.03 -10.30 12.30
CA CYS A 75 28.75 -11.45 11.78
C CYS A 75 30.10 -11.68 12.46
N LEU A 76 30.80 -10.64 12.90
CA LEU A 76 31.97 -10.80 13.79
C LEU A 76 31.58 -11.41 15.14
N ARG A 77 30.41 -11.06 15.69
CA ARG A 77 29.89 -11.66 16.92
C ARG A 77 29.51 -13.14 16.73
N LEU A 78 28.81 -13.47 15.64
CA LEU A 78 28.27 -14.81 15.40
C LEU A 78 29.36 -15.79 14.92
N CYS A 79 30.21 -15.36 13.99
CA CYS A 79 31.26 -16.22 13.40
C CYS A 79 32.62 -16.10 14.08
N GLY A 80 32.87 -15.02 14.84
CA GLY A 80 34.21 -14.69 15.34
C GLY A 80 35.02 -13.86 14.34
N PRO A 81 36.32 -13.65 14.58
CA PRO A 81 37.19 -13.05 13.57
C PRO A 81 37.38 -14.00 12.37
N PRO A 82 37.54 -13.47 11.14
CA PRO A 82 37.85 -14.26 9.98
C PRO A 82 39.22 -14.94 10.13
N PRO A 83 39.43 -16.13 9.54
CA PRO A 83 40.69 -16.85 9.64
C PRO A 83 41.82 -16.12 8.89
N ASP A 84 43.04 -16.18 9.42
CA ASP A 84 44.24 -15.53 8.86
C ASP A 84 44.52 -15.90 7.40
N LYS A 85 44.16 -17.13 7.01
CA LYS A 85 44.26 -17.66 5.65
C LYS A 85 42.89 -18.05 5.13
N LEU A 86 42.04 -17.05 4.85
CA LEU A 86 40.80 -17.28 4.14
C LEU A 86 41.09 -17.55 2.66
N ARG A 87 40.85 -18.80 2.22
CA ARG A 87 40.77 -19.12 0.79
C ARG A 87 39.43 -18.60 0.26
N PRO A 88 39.38 -17.90 -0.89
CA PRO A 88 38.13 -17.48 -1.51
C PRO A 88 37.18 -18.69 -1.62
N PRO A 89 36.01 -18.66 -0.95
CA PRO A 89 35.06 -19.75 -1.08
C PRO A 89 34.47 -19.76 -2.48
N ASP A 90 34.26 -20.97 -3.01
CA ASP A 90 33.55 -21.17 -4.27
C ASP A 90 32.12 -20.59 -4.15
N PRO A 91 31.76 -19.57 -4.96
CA PRO A 91 30.45 -18.95 -4.92
C PRO A 91 29.32 -19.95 -5.20
N ARG A 92 29.56 -20.96 -6.05
CA ARG A 92 28.55 -21.98 -6.38
C ARG A 92 28.21 -22.82 -5.15
N ARG A 93 29.22 -23.28 -4.43
CA ARG A 93 29.02 -24.06 -3.18
C ARG A 93 28.31 -23.26 -2.09
N LEU A 94 28.55 -21.95 -2.01
CA LEU A 94 27.79 -21.08 -1.11
C LEU A 94 26.32 -20.98 -1.54
N ALA A 95 26.04 -20.75 -2.83
CA ALA A 95 24.68 -20.65 -3.35
C ALA A 95 23.90 -21.96 -3.12
N GLU A 96 24.52 -23.12 -3.39
CA GLU A 96 23.93 -24.44 -3.12
C GLU A 96 23.59 -24.62 -1.63
N ALA A 97 24.46 -24.15 -0.74
CA ALA A 97 24.22 -24.23 0.69
C ALA A 97 23.08 -23.29 1.15
N VAL A 98 22.99 -22.10 0.55
CA VAL A 98 21.85 -21.18 0.76
C VAL A 98 20.55 -21.83 0.31
N VAL A 99 20.50 -22.39 -0.91
CA VAL A 99 19.32 -23.05 -1.46
C VAL A 99 18.88 -24.22 -0.58
N ARG A 100 19.82 -25.07 -0.14
CA ARG A 100 19.55 -26.20 0.76
C ARG A 100 18.86 -25.76 2.05
N VAL A 101 19.33 -24.68 2.66
CA VAL A 101 18.76 -24.17 3.93
C VAL A 101 17.41 -23.49 3.72
N THR A 102 17.26 -22.73 2.65
CA THR A 102 16.09 -21.87 2.41
C THR A 102 14.89 -22.60 1.81
N THR A 103 15.11 -23.74 1.15
CA THR A 103 14.02 -24.57 0.60
C THR A 103 13.24 -25.30 1.71
N ASP A 104 13.86 -25.52 2.88
CA ASP A 104 13.19 -26.13 4.04
C ASP A 104 12.59 -25.06 4.95
N GLU A 105 11.26 -25.03 5.04
CA GLU A 105 10.50 -24.05 5.82
C GLU A 105 10.86 -24.04 7.32
N LYS A 106 11.16 -25.22 7.90
CA LYS A 106 11.52 -25.31 9.32
C LYS A 106 12.94 -24.78 9.54
N LEU A 107 13.87 -25.11 8.65
CA LEU A 107 15.25 -24.64 8.74
C LEU A 107 15.34 -23.12 8.54
N VAL A 108 14.64 -22.56 7.56
CA VAL A 108 14.66 -21.10 7.31
C VAL A 108 14.03 -20.32 8.46
N LYS A 109 12.93 -20.81 9.06
CA LYS A 109 12.34 -20.21 10.27
C LYS A 109 13.29 -20.28 11.47
N ARG A 110 13.95 -21.43 11.69
CA ARG A 110 14.96 -21.59 12.75
C ARG A 110 16.13 -20.62 12.54
N LEU A 111 16.65 -20.50 11.32
CA LEU A 111 17.71 -19.57 10.96
C LEU A 111 17.31 -18.11 11.24
N ALA A 112 16.13 -17.71 10.77
CA ALA A 112 15.61 -16.37 10.98
C ALA A 112 15.57 -16.01 12.48
N GLN A 113 15.01 -16.89 13.31
CA GLN A 113 14.94 -16.70 14.77
C GLN A 113 16.32 -16.60 15.42
N ILE A 114 17.28 -17.44 15.02
CA ILE A 114 18.65 -17.41 15.57
C ILE A 114 19.31 -16.06 15.27
N VAL A 115 19.20 -15.58 14.04
CA VAL A 115 19.81 -14.31 13.60
C VAL A 115 19.11 -13.11 14.23
N GLU A 116 17.78 -13.14 14.37
CA GLU A 116 17.02 -12.09 15.05
C GLU A 116 17.43 -11.92 16.51
N LYS A 117 17.61 -13.04 17.23
CA LYS A 117 18.08 -13.05 18.62
C LYS A 117 19.58 -12.74 18.75
N GLY A 118 20.34 -12.80 17.67
CA GLY A 118 21.80 -12.68 17.71
C GLY A 118 22.46 -13.76 18.59
N ASP A 119 21.89 -14.97 18.62
CA ASP A 119 22.37 -16.08 19.45
C ASP A 119 23.60 -16.74 18.79
N ARG A 120 24.78 -16.38 19.30
CA ARG A 120 26.06 -16.90 18.81
C ARG A 120 26.14 -18.42 18.93
N ALA A 121 25.72 -18.99 20.05
CA ALA A 121 25.88 -20.41 20.30
C ALA A 121 24.97 -21.23 19.37
N ALA A 122 23.72 -20.79 19.20
CA ALA A 122 22.80 -21.41 18.26
C ALA A 122 23.24 -21.25 16.80
N PHE A 123 23.76 -20.08 16.42
CA PHE A 123 24.26 -19.85 15.06
C PHE A 123 25.48 -20.71 14.75
N GLN A 124 26.45 -20.82 15.66
CA GLN A 124 27.63 -21.67 15.47
C GLN A 124 27.26 -23.15 15.35
N ARG A 125 26.28 -23.62 16.14
CA ARG A 125 25.73 -24.97 15.99
C ARG A 125 25.06 -25.16 14.63
N PHE A 126 24.19 -24.23 14.23
CA PHE A 126 23.52 -24.26 12.93
C PHE A 126 24.53 -24.32 11.76
N VAL A 127 25.56 -23.49 11.82
CA VAL A 127 26.63 -23.45 10.82
C VAL A 127 27.38 -24.78 10.73
N LYS A 128 27.65 -25.44 11.87
CA LYS A 128 28.31 -26.74 11.91
C LYS A 128 27.39 -27.87 11.43
N GLU A 129 26.13 -27.87 11.86
CA GLU A 129 25.11 -28.87 11.48
C GLU A 129 24.85 -28.93 9.98
N HIS A 130 25.06 -27.82 9.26
CA HIS A 130 24.77 -27.71 7.83
C HIS A 130 26.01 -27.49 6.95
N ASP A 131 27.21 -27.80 7.46
CA ASP A 131 28.49 -27.69 6.75
C ASP A 131 28.80 -26.29 6.18
N LEU A 132 28.34 -25.26 6.88
CA LEU A 132 28.52 -23.85 6.51
C LEU A 132 29.79 -23.22 7.10
N THR A 133 30.59 -23.96 7.89
CA THR A 133 31.76 -23.41 8.59
C THR A 133 32.72 -22.63 7.68
N PRO A 134 33.11 -23.12 6.47
CA PRO A 134 33.96 -22.36 5.56
C PRO A 134 33.32 -21.06 5.04
N PHE A 135 31.99 -20.98 5.10
CA PHE A 135 31.19 -19.89 4.57
C PHE A 135 30.58 -19.00 5.65
N CYS A 136 30.91 -19.20 6.95
CA CYS A 136 30.18 -18.60 8.06
C CYS A 136 29.93 -17.10 7.87
N HIS A 137 30.99 -16.33 7.58
CA HIS A 137 30.89 -14.89 7.37
C HIS A 137 30.06 -14.51 6.15
N PHE A 138 30.22 -15.22 5.02
CA PHE A 138 29.50 -14.95 3.78
C PHE A 138 28.00 -15.23 3.95
N PHE A 139 27.68 -16.37 4.55
CA PHE A 139 26.32 -16.78 4.84
C PHE A 139 25.65 -15.84 5.86
N CYS A 140 26.31 -15.58 7.00
CA CYS A 140 25.83 -14.64 8.00
C CYS A 140 25.54 -13.26 7.39
N HIS A 141 26.49 -12.76 6.60
CA HIS A 141 26.39 -11.42 6.04
C HIS A 141 25.22 -11.29 5.07
N TRP A 142 25.01 -12.29 4.21
CA TRP A 142 23.87 -12.31 3.30
C TRP A 142 22.54 -12.35 4.07
N VAL A 143 22.39 -13.26 5.04
CA VAL A 143 21.18 -13.37 5.88
C VAL A 143 20.91 -12.04 6.60
N CYS A 144 21.96 -11.41 7.12
CA CYS A 144 21.87 -10.11 7.77
C CYS A 144 21.45 -8.99 6.83
N LEU A 145 21.99 -8.95 5.61
CA LEU A 145 21.61 -7.94 4.62
C LEU A 145 20.13 -8.03 4.27
N VAL A 146 19.60 -9.24 4.08
CA VAL A 146 18.16 -9.47 3.81
C VAL A 146 17.34 -8.95 5.00
N ARG A 147 17.71 -9.34 6.24
CA ARG A 147 17.03 -8.89 7.46
C ARG A 147 16.92 -7.37 7.51
N TYR A 148 18.05 -6.68 7.44
CA TYR A 148 18.08 -5.24 7.68
C TYR A 148 17.57 -4.42 6.49
N ARG A 149 17.48 -5.01 5.28
CA ARG A 149 16.70 -4.41 4.18
C ARG A 149 15.22 -4.31 4.55
N LEU A 150 14.65 -5.40 5.06
CA LEU A 150 13.26 -5.42 5.52
C LEU A 150 13.02 -4.46 6.69
N VAL A 151 13.94 -4.46 7.66
CA VAL A 151 13.88 -3.51 8.79
C VAL A 151 13.92 -2.07 8.27
N CYS A 152 14.82 -1.72 7.35
CA CYS A 152 14.86 -0.38 6.77
C CYS A 152 13.59 -0.01 6.00
N HIS A 153 13.02 -0.96 5.25
CA HIS A 153 11.77 -0.75 4.53
C HIS A 153 10.62 -0.40 5.49
N TRP A 154 10.54 -1.12 6.60
CA TRP A 154 9.50 -0.94 7.60
C TRP A 154 9.70 0.32 8.45
N ILE A 155 10.85 0.50 9.09
CA ILE A 155 11.04 1.60 10.07
C ILE A 155 11.02 2.99 9.42
N CYS A 156 11.37 3.10 8.13
CA CYS A 156 11.38 4.36 7.40
C CYS A 156 10.07 4.67 6.65
N ARG A 157 9.06 3.80 6.73
CA ARG A 157 7.74 3.97 6.11
C ARG A 157 6.64 3.85 7.17
N PRO A 158 6.24 4.96 7.82
CA PRO A 158 5.22 4.96 8.87
C PRO A 158 3.87 4.37 8.45
N GLU A 159 3.58 4.36 7.15
CA GLU A 159 2.39 3.78 6.55
C GLU A 159 2.37 2.24 6.58
N ILE A 160 3.52 1.59 6.76
CA ILE A 160 3.60 0.13 6.86
C ILE A 160 3.37 -0.28 8.32
N LEU A 161 2.18 -0.82 8.58
CA LEU A 161 1.75 -1.18 9.94
C LEU A 161 2.42 -2.47 10.44
N GLU A 162 2.66 -3.42 9.55
CA GLU A 162 3.17 -4.76 9.91
C GLU A 162 4.63 -4.96 9.49
N ARG A 163 5.37 -5.67 10.33
CA ARG A 163 6.75 -6.03 10.03
C ARG A 163 6.79 -7.13 8.96
N PRO A 164 7.57 -6.96 7.88
CA PRO A 164 7.73 -8.00 6.86
C PRO A 164 8.28 -9.30 7.44
N ASP A 165 7.77 -10.44 6.95
CA ASP A 165 8.23 -11.78 7.37
C ASP A 165 9.63 -12.07 6.83
N PHE A 166 10.59 -12.18 7.76
CA PHE A 166 11.98 -12.42 7.43
C PHE A 166 12.25 -13.83 6.90
N ALA A 167 11.54 -14.85 7.42
CA ALA A 167 11.73 -16.23 6.95
C ALA A 167 11.18 -16.39 5.53
N ALA A 168 10.02 -15.79 5.23
CA ALA A 168 9.45 -15.78 3.89
C ALA A 168 10.39 -15.09 2.88
N GLU A 169 11.01 -13.97 3.27
CA GLU A 169 11.94 -13.26 2.39
C GLU A 169 13.22 -14.05 2.11
N LEU A 170 13.76 -14.75 3.12
CA LEU A 170 14.90 -15.65 2.94
C LEU A 170 14.54 -16.83 2.01
N HIS A 171 13.31 -17.35 2.11
CA HIS A 171 12.80 -18.38 1.22
C HIS A 171 12.76 -17.87 -0.23
N ASN A 172 12.19 -16.68 -0.47
CA ASN A 172 12.13 -16.06 -1.80
C ASN A 172 13.52 -15.80 -2.39
N ALA A 173 14.46 -15.29 -1.58
CA ALA A 173 15.83 -15.07 -1.99
C ALA A 173 16.57 -16.39 -2.31
N GLY A 174 16.29 -17.44 -1.55
CA GLY A 174 16.78 -18.79 -1.82
C GLY A 174 16.23 -19.37 -3.11
N HIS A 175 14.93 -19.20 -3.35
CA HIS A 175 14.27 -19.59 -4.59
C HIS A 175 14.90 -18.93 -5.82
N ALA A 176 15.19 -17.63 -5.75
CA ALA A 176 15.89 -16.90 -6.80
C ALA A 176 17.27 -17.51 -7.13
N LEU A 177 18.05 -17.88 -6.11
CA LEU A 177 19.36 -18.51 -6.30
C LEU A 177 19.25 -19.93 -6.86
N ARG A 178 18.22 -20.69 -6.48
CA ARG A 178 17.94 -22.02 -7.04
C ARG A 178 17.75 -21.93 -8.55
N LEU A 179 16.88 -21.02 -9.00
CA LEU A 179 16.63 -20.83 -10.42
C LEU A 179 17.89 -20.37 -11.19
N LEU A 180 18.71 -19.51 -10.58
CA LEU A 180 19.97 -19.10 -11.18
C LEU A 180 20.99 -20.25 -11.27
N LEU A 181 21.06 -21.12 -10.25
CA LEU A 181 21.92 -22.30 -10.26
C LEU A 181 21.57 -23.28 -11.39
N GLU A 182 20.29 -23.39 -11.72
CA GLU A 182 19.79 -24.19 -12.84
C GLU A 182 20.21 -23.59 -14.20
N ARG A 183 20.29 -22.25 -14.31
CA ARG A 183 20.64 -21.58 -15.56
C ARG A 183 21.33 -20.23 -15.35
N GLY A 184 22.57 -20.10 -15.87
CA GLY A 184 23.27 -18.82 -15.98
C GLY A 184 24.14 -18.42 -14.78
N PHE A 185 24.30 -19.30 -13.78
CA PHE A 185 25.08 -18.98 -12.58
C PHE A 185 26.53 -18.57 -12.84
N ASP A 186 27.29 -19.35 -13.61
CA ASP A 186 28.73 -19.08 -13.82
C ASP A 186 28.95 -17.79 -14.62
N ASP A 187 28.09 -17.53 -15.62
CA ASP A 187 28.12 -16.28 -16.38
C ASP A 187 27.74 -15.07 -15.50
N ALA A 188 26.80 -15.24 -14.58
CA ALA A 188 26.41 -14.21 -13.62
C ALA A 188 27.52 -13.92 -12.61
N VAL A 189 28.23 -14.96 -12.13
CA VAL A 189 29.45 -14.81 -11.31
C VAL A 189 30.50 -14.01 -12.08
N ALA A 190 30.80 -14.41 -13.32
CA ALA A 190 31.81 -13.74 -14.13
C ALA A 190 31.45 -12.27 -14.42
N ALA A 191 30.17 -11.96 -14.68
CA ALA A 191 29.69 -10.60 -14.87
C ALA A 191 29.81 -9.77 -13.58
N SER A 192 29.44 -10.35 -12.44
CA SER A 192 29.56 -9.72 -11.13
C SER A 192 31.02 -9.43 -10.77
N GLU A 193 31.93 -10.37 -11.01
CA GLU A 193 33.37 -10.23 -10.76
C GLU A 193 34.03 -9.19 -11.68
N ALA A 194 33.61 -9.14 -12.95
CA ALA A 194 34.04 -8.10 -13.89
C ALA A 194 33.51 -6.70 -13.51
N GLY A 195 32.46 -6.62 -12.68
CA GLY A 195 31.76 -5.38 -12.39
C GLY A 195 31.04 -4.82 -13.62
N ASP A 196 30.53 -5.71 -14.48
CA ASP A 196 29.80 -5.37 -15.71
C ASP A 196 28.28 -5.51 -15.51
N PRO A 197 27.56 -4.41 -15.23
CA PRO A 197 26.15 -4.48 -14.88
C PRO A 197 25.26 -4.81 -16.10
N GLU A 198 25.68 -4.45 -17.31
CA GLU A 198 24.93 -4.78 -18.53
C GLU A 198 25.06 -6.26 -18.86
N LYS A 199 26.27 -6.82 -18.68
CA LYS A 199 26.45 -8.27 -18.83
C LYS A 199 25.64 -9.05 -17.79
N LEU A 200 25.62 -8.61 -16.52
CA LEU A 200 24.81 -9.28 -15.50
C LEU A 200 23.31 -9.22 -15.86
N ARG A 201 22.83 -8.05 -16.29
CA ARG A 201 21.45 -7.89 -16.76
C ARG A 201 21.13 -8.85 -17.91
N ALA A 202 21.97 -8.92 -18.92
CA ALA A 202 21.78 -9.79 -20.07
C ALA A 202 21.68 -11.27 -19.65
N VAL A 203 22.61 -11.73 -18.81
CA VAL A 203 22.60 -13.12 -18.28
C VAL A 203 21.29 -13.43 -17.54
N LEU A 204 20.82 -12.52 -16.70
CA LEU A 204 19.59 -12.73 -15.94
C LEU A 204 18.34 -12.68 -16.83
N THR A 205 18.31 -11.82 -17.84
CA THR A 205 17.23 -11.79 -18.83
C THR A 205 17.17 -13.08 -19.64
N ASP A 206 18.30 -13.54 -20.16
CA ASP A 206 18.39 -14.77 -20.96
C ASP A 206 18.04 -16.03 -20.15
N ALA A 207 18.34 -16.00 -18.85
CA ALA A 207 17.96 -17.05 -17.91
C ALA A 207 16.48 -16.97 -17.44
N GLY A 208 15.74 -15.93 -17.81
CA GLY A 208 14.36 -15.69 -17.35
C GLY A 208 14.26 -15.30 -15.87
N GLN A 209 15.34 -14.78 -15.28
CA GLN A 209 15.49 -14.50 -13.85
C GLN A 209 15.50 -12.99 -13.53
N ILE A 210 15.20 -12.13 -14.50
CA ILE A 210 15.25 -10.67 -14.31
C ILE A 210 14.31 -10.18 -13.20
N ALA A 211 13.16 -10.84 -13.01
CA ALA A 211 12.21 -10.55 -11.93
C ALA A 211 12.82 -10.78 -10.53
N PHE A 212 13.81 -11.67 -10.42
CA PHE A 212 14.54 -11.96 -9.19
C PHE A 212 15.88 -11.22 -9.09
N CYS A 213 16.18 -10.30 -10.02
CA CYS A 213 17.48 -9.65 -10.12
C CYS A 213 17.92 -9.00 -8.80
N HIS A 214 16.99 -8.36 -8.07
CA HIS A 214 17.32 -7.72 -6.81
C HIS A 214 17.91 -8.70 -5.78
N PHE A 215 17.28 -9.87 -5.59
CA PHE A 215 17.77 -10.90 -4.66
C PHE A 215 19.13 -11.46 -5.09
N ILE A 216 19.27 -11.74 -6.37
CA ILE A 216 20.49 -12.29 -6.96
C ILE A 216 21.65 -11.30 -6.81
N CYS A 217 21.42 -10.04 -7.17
CA CYS A 217 22.44 -9.02 -7.11
C CYS A 217 22.82 -8.67 -5.66
N GLU A 218 21.87 -8.63 -4.73
CA GLU A 218 22.14 -8.47 -3.30
C GLU A 218 23.01 -9.61 -2.74
N TRP A 219 22.77 -10.86 -3.17
CA TRP A 219 23.62 -12.01 -2.82
C TRP A 219 25.05 -11.85 -3.35
N PHE A 220 25.21 -11.49 -4.62
CA PHE A 220 26.53 -11.22 -5.20
C PHE A 220 27.26 -10.08 -4.47
N CYS A 221 26.55 -9.01 -4.11
CA CYS A 221 27.12 -7.92 -3.33
C CYS A 221 27.60 -8.35 -1.96
N SER A 222 26.81 -9.17 -1.27
CA SER A 222 27.19 -9.75 0.01
C SER A 222 28.50 -10.54 -0.12
N TRP A 223 28.54 -11.47 -1.07
CA TRP A 223 29.67 -12.36 -1.26
C TRP A 223 30.94 -11.60 -1.64
N ARG A 224 30.84 -10.72 -2.65
CA ARG A 224 31.97 -9.94 -3.16
C ARG A 224 32.54 -9.00 -2.10
N CYS A 225 31.69 -8.30 -1.35
CA CYS A 225 32.18 -7.34 -0.37
C CYS A 225 32.83 -8.00 0.84
N VAL A 226 32.32 -9.15 1.30
CA VAL A 226 33.01 -9.94 2.34
C VAL A 226 34.37 -10.42 1.83
N LEU A 227 34.42 -10.95 0.60
CA LEU A 227 35.66 -11.47 0.00
C LEU A 227 36.74 -10.38 -0.10
N VAL A 228 36.42 -9.28 -0.76
CA VAL A 228 37.36 -8.18 -1.02
C VAL A 228 37.84 -7.55 0.27
N CYS A 229 36.94 -7.34 1.24
CA CYS A 229 37.31 -6.65 2.47
C CYS A 229 38.16 -7.50 3.41
N PHE A 230 37.99 -8.82 3.43
CA PHE A 230 38.91 -9.69 4.16
C PHE A 230 40.30 -9.74 3.54
N GLU A 231 40.40 -9.67 2.22
CA GLU A 231 41.70 -9.56 1.55
C GLU A 231 42.38 -8.21 1.84
N PHE A 232 41.66 -7.12 1.62
CA PHE A 232 42.18 -5.76 1.73
C PHE A 232 42.61 -5.41 3.15
N CYS A 233 41.89 -5.92 4.15
CA CYS A 233 42.13 -5.60 5.54
C CYS A 233 42.93 -6.64 6.31
N ARG A 234 43.47 -7.66 5.64
CA ARG A 234 44.38 -8.63 6.26
C ARG A 234 45.53 -8.00 7.05
N PRO A 235 46.16 -6.88 6.62
CA PRO A 235 47.21 -6.23 7.40
C PRO A 235 46.77 -5.60 8.72
N PHE A 236 45.45 -5.53 8.98
CA PHE A 236 44.87 -4.89 10.15
C PHE A 236 44.11 -5.94 10.98
N PRO A 237 44.75 -6.51 12.02
CA PRO A 237 44.14 -7.58 12.80
C PRO A 237 42.86 -7.10 13.49
N LEU A 238 41.79 -7.88 13.34
CA LEU A 238 40.53 -7.60 14.01
C LEU A 238 40.63 -7.92 15.49
N GLN A 239 40.32 -6.93 16.31
CA GLN A 239 40.15 -7.12 17.75
C GLN A 239 38.70 -7.50 18.06
N ARG A 240 38.50 -8.16 19.21
CA ARG A 240 37.15 -8.44 19.72
C ARG A 240 36.47 -7.11 20.07
N ILE A 241 35.26 -6.92 19.56
CA ILE A 241 34.44 -5.74 19.83
C ILE A 241 33.54 -6.04 21.02
N GLU A 242 33.79 -5.37 22.15
CA GLU A 242 33.05 -5.57 23.41
C GLU A 242 31.77 -4.74 23.47
N ASP A 243 31.82 -3.49 23.02
CA ASP A 243 30.67 -2.59 22.89
C ASP A 243 30.43 -2.25 21.40
N PRO A 244 29.56 -3.01 20.70
CA PRO A 244 29.23 -2.76 19.31
C PRO A 244 28.61 -1.38 19.05
N VAL A 245 27.90 -0.82 20.03
CA VAL A 245 27.24 0.49 19.88
C VAL A 245 28.29 1.59 19.93
N ARG A 246 29.23 1.50 20.87
CA ARG A 246 30.35 2.45 20.95
C ARG A 246 31.26 2.34 19.74
N GLU A 247 31.56 1.13 19.28
CA GLU A 247 32.35 0.90 18.06
C GLU A 247 31.69 1.56 16.83
N ALA A 248 30.37 1.40 16.68
CA ALA A 248 29.63 2.03 15.59
C ALA A 248 29.64 3.57 15.70
N LEU A 249 29.49 4.11 16.91
CA LEU A 249 29.55 5.56 17.14
C LEU A 249 30.92 6.14 16.80
N ASP A 250 31.99 5.52 17.29
CA ASP A 250 33.36 5.94 17.01
C ASP A 250 33.63 5.90 15.48
N PHE A 251 33.12 4.87 14.78
CA PHE A 251 33.23 4.80 13.33
C PHE A 251 32.41 5.89 12.63
N ALA A 252 31.21 6.22 13.11
CA ALA A 252 30.40 7.31 12.54
C ALA A 252 31.11 8.66 12.65
N GLN A 253 31.79 8.92 13.77
CA GLN A 253 32.61 10.11 13.98
C GLN A 253 33.84 10.13 13.05
N ALA A 254 34.47 8.97 12.82
CA ALA A 254 35.55 8.84 11.85
C ALA A 254 35.08 9.12 10.40
N VAL A 255 33.89 8.63 10.01
CA VAL A 255 33.26 8.92 8.72
C VAL A 255 33.00 10.41 8.53
N GLN A 256 32.54 11.11 9.58
CA GLN A 256 32.36 12.57 9.54
C GLN A 256 33.68 13.30 9.28
N THR A 257 34.78 12.81 9.83
CA THR A 257 36.13 13.34 9.55
C THR A 257 36.54 13.08 8.10
N LEU A 258 36.26 11.89 7.57
CA LEU A 258 36.52 11.54 6.16
C LEU A 258 35.72 12.40 5.18
N ARG A 259 34.48 12.77 5.52
CA ARG A 259 33.65 13.67 4.71
C ARG A 259 34.35 14.99 4.39
N ARG A 260 35.20 15.48 5.30
CA ARG A 260 35.99 16.72 5.11
C ARG A 260 37.21 16.52 4.21
N LYS A 261 37.46 15.29 3.75
CA LYS A 261 38.60 14.88 2.90
C LYS A 261 38.10 14.10 1.68
N PRO A 262 37.28 14.69 0.78
CA PRO A 262 36.68 13.98 -0.36
C PRO A 262 37.73 13.30 -1.28
N ALA A 263 38.88 13.94 -1.48
CA ALA A 263 39.98 13.36 -2.27
C ALA A 263 40.55 12.05 -1.66
N GLU A 264 40.45 11.86 -0.34
CA GLU A 264 40.84 10.60 0.31
C GLU A 264 39.80 9.50 0.07
N ILE A 265 38.51 9.85 0.08
CA ILE A 265 37.42 8.94 -0.26
C ILE A 265 37.55 8.49 -1.72
N GLU A 266 37.81 9.42 -2.64
CA GLU A 266 38.06 9.10 -4.06
C GLU A 266 39.22 8.12 -4.24
N ARG A 267 40.32 8.31 -3.51
CA ARG A 267 41.48 7.40 -3.54
C ARG A 267 41.15 6.00 -3.01
N LEU A 268 40.39 5.90 -1.92
CA LEU A 268 39.93 4.63 -1.36
C LEU A 268 38.99 3.89 -2.33
N VAL A 269 38.03 4.60 -2.93
CA VAL A 269 37.12 4.04 -3.94
C VAL A 269 37.90 3.56 -5.16
N ALA A 270 38.85 4.38 -5.65
CA ALA A 270 39.65 4.03 -6.82
C ALA A 270 40.58 2.82 -6.56
N ALA A 271 41.11 2.66 -5.34
CA ALA A 271 41.86 1.46 -4.95
C ALA A 271 40.96 0.21 -4.93
N LEU A 272 39.72 0.34 -4.43
CA LEU A 272 38.72 -0.73 -4.44
C LEU A 272 38.30 -1.13 -5.86
N GLU A 273 38.14 -0.17 -6.77
CA GLU A 273 37.80 -0.43 -8.18
C GLU A 273 38.89 -1.17 -8.93
N ARG A 274 40.16 -0.87 -8.64
CA ARG A 274 41.33 -1.54 -9.23
C ARG A 274 41.68 -2.86 -8.54
N SER A 275 40.93 -3.28 -7.53
CA SER A 275 41.27 -4.42 -6.67
C SER A 275 42.69 -4.32 -6.06
N ASP A 276 43.14 -3.11 -5.73
CA ASP A 276 44.49 -2.82 -5.21
C ASP A 276 44.49 -2.78 -3.67
N ALA A 277 44.62 -3.95 -3.06
CA ALA A 277 44.66 -4.12 -1.60
C ALA A 277 45.81 -3.33 -0.94
N LYS A 278 46.94 -3.18 -1.63
CA LYS A 278 48.12 -2.48 -1.10
C LYS A 278 47.85 -0.98 -1.01
N ALA A 279 47.39 -0.36 -2.10
CA ALA A 279 47.06 1.06 -2.11
C ALA A 279 45.92 1.37 -1.11
N PHE A 280 44.92 0.50 -1.02
CA PHE A 280 43.85 0.65 -0.03
C PHE A 280 44.42 0.65 1.40
N GLY A 281 45.26 -0.32 1.75
CA GLY A 281 45.89 -0.42 3.06
C GLY A 281 46.80 0.78 3.39
N GLU A 282 47.54 1.31 2.42
CA GLU A 282 48.35 2.52 2.61
C GLU A 282 47.49 3.75 2.95
N HIS A 283 46.37 3.93 2.26
CA HIS A 283 45.42 5.01 2.57
C HIS A 283 44.77 4.82 3.95
N VAL A 284 44.40 3.59 4.33
CA VAL A 284 43.86 3.30 5.66
C VAL A 284 44.86 3.62 6.77
N ARG A 285 46.16 3.29 6.60
CA ARG A 285 47.21 3.66 7.57
C ARG A 285 47.36 5.17 7.69
N ARG A 286 47.43 5.87 6.55
CA ARG A 286 47.57 7.33 6.51
C ARG A 286 46.40 8.05 7.19
N LEU A 287 45.20 7.48 7.11
CA LEU A 287 43.99 8.02 7.75
C LEU A 287 43.83 7.56 9.20
N GLU A 288 44.73 6.74 9.73
CA GLU A 288 44.66 6.14 11.07
C GLU A 288 43.37 5.34 11.30
N LEU A 289 42.81 4.76 10.24
CA LEU A 289 41.56 3.99 10.28
C LEU A 289 41.78 2.48 10.38
N GLY A 290 42.97 2.04 10.78
CA GLY A 290 43.35 0.62 10.82
C GLY A 290 42.34 -0.24 11.59
N ARG A 291 41.92 0.22 12.79
CA ARG A 291 40.90 -0.49 13.61
C ARG A 291 39.56 -0.67 12.88
N PHE A 292 39.25 0.22 11.96
CA PHE A 292 38.01 0.24 11.20
C PHE A 292 38.15 -0.32 9.78
N CYS A 293 39.28 -0.92 9.41
CA CYS A 293 39.55 -1.25 8.00
C CYS A 293 38.40 -2.03 7.36
N ILE A 294 37.95 -3.13 7.98
CA ILE A 294 36.87 -3.96 7.43
C ILE A 294 35.55 -3.19 7.36
N GLN A 295 35.26 -2.39 8.39
CA GLN A 295 34.05 -1.57 8.44
C GLN A 295 34.04 -0.49 7.35
N LEU A 296 35.19 0.15 7.10
CA LEU A 296 35.37 1.14 6.06
C LEU A 296 35.28 0.49 4.67
N CYS A 297 36.05 -0.58 4.43
CA CYS A 297 36.02 -1.30 3.17
C CYS A 297 34.60 -1.78 2.84
N HIS A 298 33.90 -2.35 3.82
CA HIS A 298 32.57 -2.88 3.60
C HIS A 298 31.56 -1.78 3.25
N TRP A 299 31.65 -0.61 3.90
CA TRP A 299 30.83 0.55 3.57
C TRP A 299 31.05 1.04 2.14
N LEU A 300 32.32 1.19 1.72
CA LEU A 300 32.68 1.58 0.36
C LEU A 300 32.22 0.54 -0.67
N CYS A 301 32.48 -0.74 -0.41
CA CYS A 301 32.14 -1.83 -1.31
C CYS A 301 30.63 -2.00 -1.46
N PHE A 302 29.88 -1.94 -0.37
CA PHE A 302 28.44 -2.14 -0.44
C PHE A 302 27.75 -1.02 -1.22
N LEU A 303 28.15 0.25 -1.05
CA LEU A 303 27.58 1.36 -1.83
C LEU A 303 27.93 1.29 -3.31
N ARG A 304 29.18 0.92 -3.63
CA ARG A 304 29.58 0.58 -5.00
C ARG A 304 28.68 -0.52 -5.56
N CYS A 305 28.50 -1.60 -4.82
CA CYS A 305 27.74 -2.73 -5.30
C CYS A 305 26.23 -2.43 -5.41
N ARG A 306 25.69 -1.57 -4.56
CA ARG A 306 24.31 -1.08 -4.67
C ARG A 306 24.09 -0.26 -5.93
N LEU A 307 25.04 0.60 -6.32
CA LEU A 307 24.98 1.28 -7.61
C LEU A 307 25.01 0.26 -8.76
N PHE A 308 25.86 -0.76 -8.64
CA PHE A 308 25.98 -1.83 -9.63
C PHE A 308 24.64 -2.58 -9.77
N CYS A 309 23.96 -2.89 -8.67
CA CYS A 309 22.65 -3.52 -8.70
C CYS A 309 21.54 -2.60 -9.22
N ARG A 310 21.58 -1.29 -8.93
CA ARG A 310 20.62 -0.34 -9.50
C ARG A 310 20.72 -0.25 -11.03
N ILE A 311 21.92 -0.44 -11.57
CA ILE A 311 22.13 -0.49 -13.02
C ILE A 311 21.79 -1.88 -13.54
N SER A 312 22.29 -2.96 -12.94
CA SER A 312 22.07 -4.34 -13.43
C SER A 312 20.60 -4.74 -13.39
N CYS A 313 19.92 -4.40 -12.30
CA CYS A 313 18.52 -4.69 -12.11
C CYS A 313 17.70 -3.48 -12.52
N PRO A 314 16.98 -3.52 -13.65
CA PRO A 314 15.96 -2.52 -13.89
C PRO A 314 15.00 -2.51 -12.69
N PRO A 315 14.36 -1.38 -12.35
CA PRO A 315 13.19 -1.43 -11.50
C PRO A 315 12.30 -2.53 -12.05
N ILE A 316 11.83 -3.47 -11.22
CA ILE A 316 10.83 -4.46 -11.67
C ILE A 316 9.76 -3.62 -12.33
N ASP A 317 9.56 -3.83 -13.64
CA ASP A 317 8.56 -3.08 -14.39
C ASP A 317 7.30 -3.19 -13.56
N THR A 318 6.84 -2.03 -13.09
CA THR A 318 5.67 -1.99 -12.24
C THR A 318 4.51 -2.30 -13.17
N ILE A 319 4.16 -3.58 -13.23
CA ILE A 319 3.14 -4.09 -14.12
C ILE A 319 1.78 -3.58 -13.62
N PRO A 320 0.91 -3.07 -14.51
CA PRO A 320 -0.43 -2.68 -14.10
C PRO A 320 -1.17 -3.83 -13.42
N LEU A 321 -1.81 -3.54 -12.29
CA LEU A 321 -2.56 -4.53 -11.50
C LEU A 321 -3.77 -3.88 -10.83
N PHE A 322 -4.90 -4.57 -10.84
CA PHE A 322 -6.07 -4.22 -10.03
C PHE A 322 -6.01 -4.95 -8.69
N THR A 323 -6.12 -4.23 -7.58
CA THR A 323 -5.82 -4.78 -6.25
C THR A 323 -6.98 -4.65 -5.26
N HIS A 324 -7.76 -3.57 -5.37
CA HIS A 324 -8.85 -3.30 -4.43
C HIS A 324 -10.03 -2.61 -5.08
N VAL A 325 -11.21 -2.79 -4.49
CA VAL A 325 -12.35 -1.88 -4.62
C VAL A 325 -12.47 -1.11 -3.31
N GLY A 326 -12.14 0.18 -3.30
CA GLY A 326 -11.96 0.92 -2.05
C GLY A 326 -10.94 0.23 -1.14
N GLN A 327 -11.30 -0.05 0.10
CA GLN A 327 -10.41 -0.71 1.06
C GLN A 327 -10.39 -2.25 0.96
N TYR A 328 -11.19 -2.86 0.06
CA TYR A 328 -11.39 -4.32 0.02
C TYR A 328 -10.57 -4.98 -1.09
N HIS A 329 -9.79 -6.00 -0.74
CA HIS A 329 -8.89 -6.72 -1.64
C HIS A 329 -9.67 -7.60 -2.62
N VAL A 330 -9.29 -7.53 -3.90
CA VAL A 330 -9.93 -8.33 -4.96
C VAL A 330 -9.42 -9.78 -4.98
N ASP A 331 -8.26 -10.03 -4.39
CA ASP A 331 -7.66 -11.36 -4.35
C ASP A 331 -8.40 -12.22 -3.30
N PRO A 332 -8.96 -13.39 -3.69
CA PRO A 332 -9.70 -14.27 -2.80
C PRO A 332 -8.91 -14.70 -1.55
N PHE A 333 -7.57 -14.66 -1.59
CA PHE A 333 -6.73 -14.99 -0.45
C PHE A 333 -7.05 -14.17 0.81
N TYR A 334 -7.44 -12.91 0.65
CA TYR A 334 -7.77 -12.02 1.77
C TYR A 334 -9.19 -12.24 2.31
N GLY A 335 -10.08 -12.85 1.51
CA GLY A 335 -11.44 -13.16 1.95
C GLY A 335 -12.32 -11.94 2.24
N ASP A 336 -12.08 -10.80 1.57
CA ASP A 336 -12.83 -9.55 1.81
C ASP A 336 -14.24 -9.53 1.20
N PHE A 337 -14.56 -10.51 0.34
CA PHE A 337 -15.87 -10.65 -0.33
C PHE A 337 -16.51 -12.00 -0.01
N GLN A 338 -17.83 -11.98 0.25
CA GLN A 338 -18.65 -13.16 0.46
C GLN A 338 -19.09 -13.79 -0.88
N ALA A 339 -19.67 -14.99 -0.80
CA ALA A 339 -20.12 -15.74 -1.97
C ALA A 339 -21.26 -15.05 -2.75
N ASP A 340 -21.95 -14.08 -2.16
CA ASP A 340 -23.00 -13.26 -2.80
C ASP A 340 -22.46 -11.94 -3.41
N GLY A 341 -21.19 -11.60 -3.12
CA GLY A 341 -20.52 -10.38 -3.57
C GLY A 341 -20.57 -9.21 -2.58
N THR A 342 -21.21 -9.37 -1.41
CA THR A 342 -21.12 -8.38 -0.33
C THR A 342 -19.77 -8.45 0.37
N THR A 343 -19.40 -7.42 1.13
CA THR A 343 -18.16 -7.43 1.92
C THR A 343 -18.25 -8.41 3.10
N THR A 344 -17.15 -9.08 3.44
CA THR A 344 -17.12 -9.96 4.63
C THR A 344 -17.31 -9.13 5.90
N ALA A 345 -16.64 -7.99 6.01
CA ALA A 345 -16.86 -7.04 7.08
C ALA A 345 -18.10 -6.19 6.79
N GLY A 346 -19.14 -6.34 7.62
CA GLY A 346 -20.35 -5.52 7.57
C GLY A 346 -21.39 -5.91 6.52
N SER A 347 -21.11 -6.88 5.63
CA SER A 347 -22.04 -7.35 4.59
C SER A 347 -22.58 -6.20 3.72
N PHE A 348 -21.68 -5.31 3.30
CA PHE A 348 -22.04 -4.15 2.50
C PHE A 348 -22.16 -4.52 1.02
N ALA A 349 -23.19 -3.97 0.36
CA ALA A 349 -23.23 -3.85 -1.09
C ALA A 349 -22.68 -2.48 -1.53
N PHE A 350 -22.15 -2.41 -2.74
CA PHE A 350 -21.51 -1.21 -3.27
C PHE A 350 -22.53 -0.32 -4.01
N THR A 351 -22.41 1.00 -3.88
CA THR A 351 -23.36 1.96 -4.45
C THR A 351 -22.66 3.22 -4.97
N SER A 352 -23.35 3.99 -5.81
CA SER A 352 -22.90 5.26 -6.36
C SER A 352 -21.56 5.15 -7.11
N THR A 353 -20.52 5.87 -6.69
CA THR A 353 -19.19 5.82 -7.31
C THR A 353 -18.23 5.05 -6.42
N ILE A 354 -17.52 4.08 -6.99
CA ILE A 354 -16.56 3.25 -6.26
C ILE A 354 -15.17 3.35 -6.88
N PRO A 355 -14.10 3.46 -6.07
CA PRO A 355 -12.75 3.51 -6.60
C PRO A 355 -12.23 2.11 -6.89
N LEU A 356 -11.78 1.90 -8.12
CA LEU A 356 -10.97 0.74 -8.48
C LEU A 356 -9.50 1.11 -8.29
N ILE A 357 -8.82 0.40 -7.41
CA ILE A 357 -7.48 0.74 -6.91
C ILE A 357 -6.49 -0.32 -7.37
N GLY A 358 -5.27 0.12 -7.67
CA GLY A 358 -4.29 -0.75 -8.29
C GLY A 358 -2.87 -0.24 -8.25
N ILE A 359 -2.11 -0.71 -9.23
CA ILE A 359 -0.72 -0.36 -9.45
C ILE A 359 -0.59 0.04 -10.93
N LEU A 360 0.16 1.10 -11.21
CA LEU A 360 0.53 1.52 -12.57
C LEU A 360 2.05 1.74 -12.64
N PRO A 361 2.68 1.49 -13.79
CA PRO A 361 4.06 1.91 -14.03
C PRO A 361 4.21 3.42 -13.92
N ASP A 362 5.42 3.86 -13.61
CA ASP A 362 5.78 5.26 -13.73
C ASP A 362 6.20 5.59 -15.18
N ALA A 363 6.44 6.87 -15.44
CA ALA A 363 6.85 7.35 -16.76
C ALA A 363 8.22 6.81 -17.24
N THR A 364 8.94 6.05 -16.40
CA THR A 364 10.24 5.45 -16.76
C THR A 364 10.14 4.01 -17.25
N ALA A 365 8.93 3.43 -17.25
CA ALA A 365 8.70 2.11 -17.84
C ALA A 365 9.13 2.08 -19.31
N VAL A 366 9.81 0.99 -19.67
CA VAL A 366 10.43 0.81 -21.00
C VAL A 366 9.36 0.80 -22.09
N ASP A 367 8.33 -0.02 -21.88
CA ASP A 367 7.23 -0.18 -22.82
C ASP A 367 6.02 0.69 -22.43
N PRO A 368 5.39 1.38 -23.39
CA PRO A 368 4.09 2.00 -23.15
C PRO A 368 3.04 0.92 -22.91
N VAL A 369 2.26 1.07 -21.84
CA VAL A 369 1.17 0.14 -21.49
C VAL A 369 -0.15 0.88 -21.37
N GLU A 370 -1.22 0.16 -21.65
CA GLU A 370 -2.60 0.60 -21.41
C GLU A 370 -3.37 -0.49 -20.66
N TYR A 371 -4.38 -0.08 -19.92
CA TYR A 371 -5.22 -0.97 -19.14
C TYR A 371 -6.70 -0.68 -19.37
N ARG A 372 -7.58 -1.63 -19.04
CA ARG A 372 -9.02 -1.42 -19.06
C ARG A 372 -9.72 -2.26 -18.01
N PHE A 373 -10.97 -1.89 -17.77
CA PHE A 373 -11.91 -2.69 -16.99
C PHE A 373 -13.05 -3.21 -17.88
N ARG A 374 -13.56 -4.38 -17.53
CA ARG A 374 -14.79 -4.93 -18.07
C ARG A 374 -15.69 -5.37 -16.94
N VAL A 375 -16.99 -5.19 -17.09
CA VAL A 375 -17.99 -5.59 -16.10
C VAL A 375 -18.91 -6.62 -16.72
N ALA A 376 -19.25 -7.66 -15.97
CA ALA A 376 -20.17 -8.70 -16.38
C ALA A 376 -21.21 -8.95 -15.30
N ARG A 377 -22.49 -8.91 -15.66
CA ARG A 377 -23.58 -9.14 -14.72
C ARG A 377 -23.82 -10.64 -14.53
N HIS A 378 -23.97 -11.10 -13.28
CA HIS A 378 -24.33 -12.48 -12.99
C HIS A 378 -25.83 -12.73 -13.20
N PRO A 379 -26.24 -13.96 -13.62
CA PRO A 379 -25.39 -15.11 -13.97
C PRO A 379 -24.95 -15.12 -15.45
N ALA A 380 -25.47 -14.20 -16.29
CA ALA A 380 -25.26 -14.21 -17.73
C ALA A 380 -23.79 -14.05 -18.16
N LEU A 381 -22.99 -13.35 -17.34
CA LEU A 381 -21.55 -13.14 -17.51
C LEU A 381 -21.11 -12.49 -18.84
N THR A 382 -22.03 -11.88 -19.60
CA THR A 382 -21.70 -11.08 -20.79
C THR A 382 -20.87 -9.88 -20.37
N GLN A 383 -19.66 -9.77 -20.93
CA GLN A 383 -18.71 -8.71 -20.61
C GLN A 383 -19.01 -7.44 -21.40
N VAL A 384 -19.04 -6.31 -20.71
CA VAL A 384 -19.14 -4.97 -21.28
C VAL A 384 -17.86 -4.21 -20.95
N ASP A 385 -17.24 -3.60 -21.96
CA ASP A 385 -16.11 -2.71 -21.76
C ASP A 385 -16.54 -1.46 -20.99
N VAL A 386 -15.80 -1.10 -19.94
CA VAL A 386 -16.04 0.13 -19.18
C VAL A 386 -15.64 1.32 -20.04
N THR A 387 -16.62 2.12 -20.45
CA THR A 387 -16.42 3.28 -21.34
C THR A 387 -16.29 4.59 -20.56
N ALA A 388 -15.99 5.69 -21.27
CA ALA A 388 -15.89 7.02 -20.66
C ALA A 388 -17.16 7.45 -19.90
N SER A 389 -18.36 7.01 -20.29
CA SER A 389 -19.60 7.37 -19.56
C SER A 389 -19.74 6.64 -18.22
N MET A 390 -18.98 5.56 -18.03
CA MET A 390 -18.98 4.70 -16.83
C MET A 390 -17.87 5.05 -15.85
N VAL A 391 -17.02 6.03 -16.17
CA VAL A 391 -15.88 6.45 -15.35
C VAL A 391 -16.07 7.91 -14.95
N LYS A 392 -16.05 8.22 -13.65
CA LYS A 392 -15.99 9.63 -13.20
C LYS A 392 -14.56 10.17 -13.31
N PRO A 393 -14.35 11.50 -13.37
CA PRO A 393 -13.02 12.09 -13.30
C PRO A 393 -12.20 11.52 -12.14
N THR A 394 -11.10 10.84 -12.46
CA THR A 394 -10.31 10.08 -11.48
C THR A 394 -8.91 10.66 -11.39
N ARG A 395 -8.44 11.06 -10.22
CA ARG A 395 -7.03 11.44 -10.04
C ARG A 395 -6.16 10.19 -9.91
N ILE A 396 -5.22 10.00 -10.84
CA ILE A 396 -4.32 8.83 -10.90
C ILE A 396 -2.86 9.13 -10.54
N GLY A 397 -2.52 10.41 -10.39
CA GLY A 397 -1.19 10.83 -9.99
C GLY A 397 -1.02 12.34 -10.10
N GLN A 398 0.22 12.77 -10.29
CA GLN A 398 0.56 14.17 -10.50
C GLN A 398 1.61 14.33 -11.59
N LEU A 399 1.52 15.43 -12.33
CA LEU A 399 2.61 15.95 -13.14
C LEU A 399 3.48 16.84 -12.25
N GLN A 400 4.72 16.45 -11.98
CA GLN A 400 5.72 17.30 -11.30
C GLN A 400 6.54 18.06 -12.34
N TYR A 401 6.78 19.35 -12.13
CA TYR A 401 7.48 20.19 -13.11
C TYR A 401 8.26 21.34 -12.46
N TRP A 402 9.21 21.89 -13.21
CA TRP A 402 9.85 23.16 -12.88
C TRP A 402 9.04 24.32 -13.43
N TYR A 403 8.80 25.35 -12.63
CA TYR A 403 8.18 26.59 -13.06
C TYR A 403 9.00 27.81 -12.64
N TRP A 404 8.87 28.88 -13.40
CA TRP A 404 9.49 30.16 -13.08
C TRP A 404 8.63 30.94 -12.09
N ASN A 405 9.17 31.21 -10.91
CA ASN A 405 8.51 32.08 -9.95
C ASN A 405 9.00 33.53 -10.13
N ALA A 406 8.20 34.33 -10.83
CA ALA A 406 8.54 35.72 -11.14
C ALA A 406 8.68 36.62 -9.90
N ALA A 407 8.00 36.29 -8.78
CA ALA A 407 8.05 37.12 -7.57
C ALA A 407 9.43 37.09 -6.88
N VAL A 408 10.16 35.98 -7.02
CA VAL A 408 11.49 35.77 -6.41
C VAL A 408 12.58 35.51 -7.45
N SER A 409 12.25 35.57 -8.74
CA SER A 409 13.18 35.36 -9.86
C SER A 409 14.00 34.06 -9.77
N VAL A 410 13.35 32.95 -9.42
CA VAL A 410 13.98 31.63 -9.33
C VAL A 410 13.12 30.53 -9.95
N TRP A 411 13.76 29.45 -10.37
CA TRP A 411 13.10 28.20 -10.71
C TRP A 411 12.70 27.44 -9.45
N ALA A 412 11.42 27.03 -9.39
CA ALA A 412 10.85 26.27 -8.29
C ALA A 412 10.15 25.01 -8.81
N VAL A 413 9.90 24.05 -7.91
CA VAL A 413 9.18 22.81 -8.24
C VAL A 413 7.70 22.99 -7.91
N GLY A 414 6.85 22.62 -8.87
CA GLY A 414 5.39 22.59 -8.72
C GLY A 414 4.83 21.23 -9.11
N SER A 415 3.53 21.07 -8.89
CA SER A 415 2.79 19.87 -9.28
C SER A 415 1.37 20.20 -9.68
N ALA A 416 0.81 19.46 -10.62
CA ALA A 416 -0.60 19.48 -11.00
C ALA A 416 -1.16 18.05 -10.94
N ASP A 417 -2.44 17.91 -10.56
CA ASP A 417 -3.10 16.61 -10.54
C ASP A 417 -3.28 16.07 -11.96
N TYR A 418 -3.01 14.78 -12.13
CA TYR A 418 -3.17 14.06 -13.38
C TYR A 418 -4.39 13.15 -13.30
N TRP A 419 -5.25 13.25 -14.32
CA TRP A 419 -6.58 12.66 -14.30
C TRP A 419 -6.76 11.55 -15.34
N VAL A 420 -7.74 10.69 -15.10
CA VAL A 420 -8.44 9.90 -16.11
C VAL A 420 -9.82 10.51 -16.29
N ASN A 421 -10.25 10.64 -17.55
CA ASN A 421 -11.59 11.08 -17.93
C ASN A 421 -12.03 12.46 -17.38
N ASN A 422 -11.09 13.40 -17.29
CA ASN A 422 -11.33 14.82 -16.98
C ASN A 422 -10.98 15.68 -18.19
N ALA A 423 -11.83 15.64 -19.22
CA ALA A 423 -11.58 16.33 -20.47
C ALA A 423 -11.37 17.84 -20.25
N GLY A 424 -10.28 18.38 -20.81
CA GLY A 424 -9.90 19.79 -20.65
C GLY A 424 -8.98 20.09 -19.46
N ALA A 425 -8.61 19.10 -18.64
CA ALA A 425 -7.62 19.30 -17.58
C ALA A 425 -6.23 19.61 -18.15
N VAL A 426 -5.68 20.77 -17.77
CA VAL A 426 -4.42 21.30 -18.27
C VAL A 426 -3.60 21.88 -17.11
N ALA A 427 -2.30 21.60 -17.08
CA ALA A 427 -1.33 22.28 -16.24
C ALA A 427 -0.75 23.49 -16.99
N THR A 428 -0.88 24.67 -16.39
CA THR A 428 -0.27 25.91 -16.90
C THR A 428 1.02 26.18 -16.13
N ILE A 429 2.17 26.10 -16.81
CA ILE A 429 3.50 26.14 -16.22
C ILE A 429 4.21 27.44 -16.60
N PRO A 430 4.30 28.43 -15.70
CA PRO A 430 5.03 29.68 -15.94
C PRO A 430 6.48 29.46 -16.36
N GLN A 431 6.93 30.20 -17.38
CA GLN A 431 8.29 30.14 -17.94
C GLN A 431 9.06 31.44 -17.64
N GLN A 432 10.40 31.37 -17.66
CA GLN A 432 11.25 32.55 -17.47
C GLN A 432 11.10 33.55 -18.63
N PHE A 433 10.90 33.04 -19.83
CA PHE A 433 10.69 33.81 -21.05
C PHE A 433 9.54 33.22 -21.85
N GLY A 434 8.76 34.06 -22.51
CA GLY A 434 7.64 33.64 -23.33
C GLY A 434 6.36 33.29 -22.54
N PRO A 435 5.32 32.80 -23.25
CA PRO A 435 4.06 32.42 -22.61
C PRO A 435 4.23 31.18 -21.71
N PRO A 436 3.33 30.96 -20.73
CA PRO A 436 3.30 29.74 -19.96
C PRO A 436 3.14 28.50 -20.85
N LEU A 437 3.81 27.41 -20.46
CA LEU A 437 3.67 26.12 -21.12
C LEU A 437 2.34 25.47 -20.70
N SER A 438 1.58 24.96 -21.66
CA SER A 438 0.31 24.30 -21.45
C SER A 438 0.48 22.79 -21.67
N VAL A 439 0.30 21.99 -20.62
CA VAL A 439 0.49 20.53 -20.67
C VAL A 439 -0.84 19.85 -20.33
N PRO A 440 -1.42 19.03 -21.22
CA PRO A 440 -2.59 18.22 -20.90
C PRO A 440 -2.27 17.26 -19.74
N VAL A 441 -3.15 17.20 -18.74
CA VAL A 441 -3.01 16.31 -17.58
C VAL A 441 -4.21 15.37 -17.45
N ASN A 442 -4.57 14.76 -18.58
CA ASN A 442 -5.72 13.88 -18.71
C ASN A 442 -5.43 12.69 -19.63
N ALA A 443 -5.59 11.49 -19.12
CA ALA A 443 -5.68 10.26 -19.89
C ALA A 443 -7.15 9.98 -20.26
N ALA A 444 -7.41 9.82 -21.56
CA ALA A 444 -8.76 9.53 -22.05
C ALA A 444 -9.07 8.02 -21.98
N VAL A 445 -10.34 7.69 -21.72
CA VAL A 445 -10.86 6.33 -21.93
C VAL A 445 -11.18 6.18 -23.42
N LYS A 446 -10.38 5.39 -24.14
CA LYS A 446 -10.50 5.16 -25.58
C LYS A 446 -11.66 4.20 -25.92
N PRO A 447 -12.03 4.08 -27.21
CA PRO A 447 -12.90 2.99 -27.67
C PRO A 447 -12.38 1.62 -27.18
N GLY A 448 -13.28 0.78 -26.69
CA GLY A 448 -12.95 -0.51 -26.07
C GLY A 448 -12.45 -0.43 -24.62
N GLY A 449 -12.55 0.75 -23.98
CA GLY A 449 -12.27 0.96 -22.55
C GLY A 449 -10.81 1.14 -22.18
N TRP A 450 -9.90 1.20 -23.17
CA TRP A 450 -8.46 1.30 -22.92
C TRP A 450 -8.02 2.68 -22.45
N ILE A 451 -7.19 2.71 -21.42
CA ILE A 451 -6.61 3.90 -20.80
C ILE A 451 -5.09 3.74 -20.86
N GLU A 452 -4.41 4.63 -21.57
CA GLU A 452 -2.94 4.67 -21.59
C GLU A 452 -2.40 5.17 -20.26
N VAL A 453 -1.34 4.53 -19.77
CA VAL A 453 -0.61 5.01 -18.61
C VAL A 453 0.22 6.24 -19.01
N PRO A 454 0.13 7.36 -18.27
CA PRO A 454 0.88 8.58 -18.61
C PRO A 454 2.40 8.36 -18.63
N ARG A 455 3.09 8.98 -19.59
CA ARG A 455 4.52 8.79 -19.86
C ARG A 455 5.34 10.07 -19.89
N GLU A 456 4.77 11.20 -19.47
CA GLU A 456 5.50 12.45 -19.38
C GLU A 456 6.74 12.25 -18.49
N ASN A 457 7.93 12.47 -19.06
CA ASN A 457 9.21 12.20 -18.38
C ASN A 457 10.27 13.26 -18.73
N GLY A 458 9.88 14.53 -18.67
CA GLY A 458 10.71 15.69 -18.96
C GLY A 458 10.89 16.60 -17.75
N LEU A 459 11.33 16.05 -16.60
CA LEU A 459 11.59 16.84 -15.39
C LEU A 459 12.92 17.61 -15.49
N THR A 460 12.93 18.62 -16.35
CA THR A 460 14.05 19.55 -16.56
C THR A 460 13.55 20.99 -16.45
N ILE A 461 14.45 21.94 -16.25
CA ILE A 461 14.11 23.37 -16.30
C ILE A 461 13.49 23.69 -17.66
N GLY A 462 12.33 24.34 -17.66
CA GLY A 462 11.54 24.65 -18.87
C GLY A 462 10.91 23.44 -19.58
N GLY A 463 10.96 22.24 -18.97
CA GLY A 463 10.39 21.02 -19.53
C GLY A 463 8.90 20.83 -19.26
N ILE A 464 8.31 19.82 -19.92
CA ILE A 464 6.89 19.45 -19.79
C ILE A 464 6.54 18.78 -18.45
N GLY A 465 7.54 18.46 -17.62
CA GLY A 465 7.36 17.76 -16.35
C GLY A 465 7.42 16.24 -16.45
N ARG A 466 7.31 15.57 -15.29
CA ARG A 466 7.30 14.12 -15.13
C ARG A 466 6.04 13.68 -14.41
N PHE A 467 5.35 12.68 -14.97
CA PHE A 467 4.28 11.99 -14.26
C PHE A 467 4.88 11.17 -13.12
N VAL A 468 4.33 11.40 -11.92
CA VAL A 468 4.65 10.66 -10.71
C VAL A 468 3.36 10.08 -10.16
N ARG A 469 3.36 8.76 -10.01
CA ARG A 469 2.25 8.06 -9.37
C ARG A 469 2.26 8.37 -7.86
N ASN A 470 1.25 9.12 -7.43
CA ASN A 470 1.02 9.41 -6.01
C ASN A 470 -0.45 9.23 -5.58
N ALA A 471 -1.23 8.56 -6.43
CA ALA A 471 -2.56 8.05 -6.12
C ALA A 471 -2.57 6.55 -6.39
N ASP A 472 -3.40 5.84 -5.64
CA ASP A 472 -3.61 4.40 -5.73
C ASP A 472 -4.73 4.04 -6.72
N ARG A 473 -5.62 5.00 -7.03
CA ARG A 473 -6.76 4.85 -7.93
C ARG A 473 -6.35 4.60 -9.39
N LEU A 474 -7.13 3.75 -10.06
CA LEU A 474 -7.10 3.49 -11.49
C LEU A 474 -8.28 4.19 -12.18
N VAL A 475 -9.51 3.94 -11.71
CA VAL A 475 -10.74 4.61 -12.17
C VAL A 475 -11.74 4.75 -11.01
N GLU A 476 -12.56 5.79 -11.04
CA GLU A 476 -13.81 5.92 -10.30
C GLU A 476 -14.95 5.29 -11.14
N LEU A 477 -15.38 4.08 -10.79
CA LEU A 477 -16.45 3.39 -11.50
C LEU A 477 -17.81 3.94 -11.05
N ASP A 478 -18.63 4.40 -12.00
CA ASP A 478 -20.00 4.83 -11.75
C ASP A 478 -20.95 3.62 -11.77
N THR A 479 -21.32 3.12 -10.58
CA THR A 479 -22.16 1.92 -10.47
C THR A 479 -23.59 2.12 -10.98
N LEU A 480 -24.06 3.38 -11.07
CA LEU A 480 -25.37 3.73 -11.62
C LEU A 480 -25.52 3.35 -13.10
N GLN A 481 -24.40 3.18 -13.82
CA GLN A 481 -24.41 2.74 -15.21
C GLN A 481 -24.64 1.22 -15.36
N PHE A 482 -24.59 0.46 -14.26
CA PHE A 482 -24.69 -1.01 -14.28
C PHE A 482 -25.94 -1.52 -13.56
N THR A 483 -26.33 -0.84 -12.48
CA THR A 483 -27.59 -1.07 -11.78
C THR A 483 -28.17 0.28 -11.41
N HIS A 484 -29.44 0.47 -11.75
CA HIS A 484 -30.26 1.60 -11.32
C HIS A 484 -31.73 1.18 -11.40
N GLU A 485 -32.24 0.68 -10.29
CA GLU A 485 -33.61 0.17 -10.19
C GLU A 485 -34.49 1.26 -9.57
N GLN A 486 -35.55 1.67 -10.29
CA GLN A 486 -36.50 2.67 -9.83
C GLN A 486 -37.89 2.05 -9.74
N PHE A 487 -38.51 2.16 -8.57
CA PHE A 487 -39.84 1.61 -8.30
C PHE A 487 -40.79 2.72 -7.87
N ASP A 488 -41.91 2.86 -8.60
CA ASP A 488 -42.99 3.79 -8.25
C ASP A 488 -44.14 3.05 -7.55
N LEU A 489 -44.08 3.05 -6.22
CA LEU A 489 -45.04 2.37 -5.35
C LEU A 489 -46.35 3.16 -5.19
N ARG A 490 -46.54 4.28 -5.88
CA ARG A 490 -47.82 5.00 -5.94
C ARG A 490 -48.81 4.35 -6.91
N THR A 491 -48.35 3.37 -7.69
CA THR A 491 -49.12 2.74 -8.76
C THR A 491 -49.15 1.21 -8.64
N PRO A 492 -50.30 0.56 -8.92
CA PRO A 492 -51.62 1.17 -9.13
C PRO A 492 -52.14 1.83 -7.83
N ALA A 493 -53.01 2.84 -7.98
CA ALA A 493 -53.66 3.47 -6.83
C ALA A 493 -54.46 2.41 -6.03
N PRO A 494 -54.49 2.48 -4.68
CA PRO A 494 -54.07 3.61 -3.84
C PRO A 494 -52.56 3.72 -3.55
N GLY A 495 -51.71 2.84 -4.10
CA GLY A 495 -50.27 2.79 -3.80
C GLY A 495 -49.96 2.07 -2.48
N LEU A 496 -48.67 1.97 -2.14
CA LEU A 496 -48.21 1.39 -0.87
C LEU A 496 -48.67 2.27 0.31
N VAL A 497 -49.27 1.64 1.31
CA VAL A 497 -49.61 2.25 2.60
C VAL A 497 -48.68 1.70 3.69
N ALA A 498 -48.38 2.50 4.71
CA ALA A 498 -47.58 2.02 5.84
C ALA A 498 -48.27 0.83 6.51
N GLY A 499 -47.51 -0.23 6.79
CA GLY A 499 -48.01 -1.49 7.33
C GLY A 499 -48.35 -2.55 6.28
N ASP A 500 -48.43 -2.17 4.99
CA ASP A 500 -48.50 -3.13 3.89
C ASP A 500 -47.11 -3.61 3.48
N SER A 501 -47.01 -4.86 3.01
CA SER A 501 -45.77 -5.36 2.45
C SER A 501 -45.46 -4.74 1.09
N VAL A 502 -44.18 -4.54 0.77
CA VAL A 502 -43.74 -4.09 -0.55
C VAL A 502 -44.19 -5.10 -1.61
N PRO A 503 -44.85 -4.65 -2.70
CA PRO A 503 -45.29 -5.56 -3.77
C PRO A 503 -44.13 -6.37 -4.34
N SER A 504 -44.35 -7.67 -4.56
CA SER A 504 -43.30 -8.59 -5.07
C SER A 504 -42.64 -8.14 -6.37
N GLY A 505 -43.38 -7.47 -7.27
CA GLY A 505 -42.87 -6.89 -8.51
C GLY A 505 -42.05 -5.60 -8.34
N SER A 506 -41.92 -5.11 -7.10
CA SER A 506 -41.17 -3.92 -6.73
C SER A 506 -40.01 -4.22 -5.76
N LEU A 507 -39.75 -5.50 -5.51
CA LEU A 507 -38.56 -5.93 -4.78
C LEU A 507 -37.35 -5.83 -5.72
N SER A 508 -36.30 -5.13 -5.29
CA SER A 508 -35.03 -5.10 -6.03
C SER A 508 -34.45 -6.51 -6.20
N GLU A 509 -33.85 -6.76 -7.35
CA GLU A 509 -33.24 -8.04 -7.70
C GLU A 509 -31.89 -8.31 -6.99
N ALA A 510 -31.34 -7.31 -6.29
CA ALA A 510 -30.04 -7.38 -5.61
C ALA A 510 -28.91 -7.89 -6.54
N PRO A 511 -28.61 -7.21 -7.67
CA PRO A 511 -27.75 -7.76 -8.69
C PRO A 511 -26.29 -7.85 -8.23
N SER A 512 -25.59 -8.88 -8.72
CA SER A 512 -24.14 -9.04 -8.53
C SER A 512 -23.40 -9.11 -9.86
N PHE A 513 -22.13 -8.72 -9.83
CA PHE A 513 -21.31 -8.49 -11.00
C PHE A 513 -19.92 -9.10 -10.83
N ARG A 514 -19.20 -9.26 -11.94
CA ARG A 514 -17.77 -9.56 -12.01
C ARG A 514 -17.06 -8.35 -12.59
N ILE A 515 -15.91 -7.98 -12.04
CA ILE A 515 -15.04 -6.93 -12.58
C ILE A 515 -13.76 -7.58 -13.08
N LEU A 516 -13.43 -7.38 -14.35
CA LEU A 516 -12.21 -7.89 -14.97
C LEU A 516 -11.27 -6.73 -15.28
N PHE A 517 -9.98 -6.96 -15.04
CA PHE A 517 -8.90 -6.04 -15.36
C PHE A 517 -7.99 -6.68 -16.40
N GLU A 518 -7.59 -5.89 -17.40
CA GLU A 518 -6.60 -6.29 -18.41
C GLU A 518 -5.61 -5.16 -18.64
N ALA A 519 -4.36 -5.55 -18.87
CA ALA A 519 -3.28 -4.65 -19.26
C ALA A 519 -2.51 -5.23 -20.44
N ARG A 520 -2.11 -4.37 -21.37
CA ARG A 520 -1.35 -4.74 -22.56
C ARG A 520 -0.33 -3.66 -22.93
N LYS A 521 0.64 -4.03 -23.75
CA LYS A 521 1.52 -3.05 -24.42
C LYS A 521 0.70 -2.28 -25.44
N VAL A 522 0.88 -0.96 -25.50
CA VAL A 522 0.24 -0.09 -26.50
C VAL A 522 0.68 -0.50 -27.90
N LEU A 523 1.97 -0.76 -28.07
CA LEU A 523 2.53 -1.27 -29.33
C LEU A 523 2.34 -2.79 -29.41
N GLY A 524 1.69 -3.26 -30.47
CA GLY A 524 1.50 -4.69 -30.76
C GLY A 524 0.42 -5.39 -29.91
N GLY A 525 -0.12 -4.75 -28.87
CA GLY A 525 -1.24 -5.27 -28.09
C GLY A 525 -0.92 -6.51 -27.24
N ALA A 526 0.37 -6.82 -27.05
CA ALA A 526 0.80 -7.98 -26.27
C ALA A 526 0.30 -7.87 -24.82
N ALA A 527 -0.35 -8.93 -24.33
CA ALA A 527 -0.83 -8.97 -22.95
C ALA A 527 0.32 -8.80 -21.95
N VAL A 528 0.10 -7.97 -20.94
CA VAL A 528 1.06 -7.71 -19.86
C VAL A 528 0.56 -8.35 -18.57
N ASN A 529 -0.71 -8.16 -18.23
CA ASN A 529 -1.32 -8.73 -17.03
C ASN A 529 -2.84 -8.76 -17.14
N ALA A 530 -3.49 -9.62 -16.36
CA ALA A 530 -4.93 -9.62 -16.16
C ALA A 530 -5.28 -10.25 -14.81
N ASN A 531 -6.33 -9.75 -14.17
CA ASN A 531 -6.92 -10.33 -12.97
C ASN A 531 -8.40 -9.91 -12.84
N GLN A 532 -9.12 -10.45 -11.87
CA GLN A 532 -10.56 -10.19 -11.73
C GLN A 532 -11.04 -10.25 -10.28
N LEU A 533 -12.17 -9.59 -10.01
CA LEU A 533 -13.02 -9.79 -8.85
C LEU A 533 -14.24 -10.61 -9.29
N ASP A 534 -14.37 -11.83 -8.78
CA ASP A 534 -15.33 -12.81 -9.27
C ASP A 534 -16.79 -12.45 -8.99
N ARG A 535 -17.05 -11.79 -7.85
CA ARG A 535 -18.39 -11.37 -7.45
C ARG A 535 -18.34 -10.10 -6.59
N ILE A 536 -19.16 -9.13 -6.97
CA ILE A 536 -19.42 -7.89 -6.22
C ILE A 536 -20.91 -7.55 -6.29
N ALA A 537 -21.52 -7.27 -5.14
CA ALA A 537 -22.90 -6.82 -5.04
C ALA A 537 -22.96 -5.31 -5.31
N LEU A 538 -23.77 -4.89 -6.30
CA LEU A 538 -24.02 -3.47 -6.57
C LEU A 538 -25.50 -3.17 -6.31
N SER A 539 -25.79 -2.06 -5.62
CA SER A 539 -27.17 -1.65 -5.32
C SER A 539 -27.34 -0.15 -5.51
N ASN A 540 -28.15 0.25 -6.49
CA ASN A 540 -28.61 1.62 -6.67
C ASN A 540 -30.12 1.60 -6.88
N THR A 541 -30.84 1.47 -5.77
CA THR A 541 -32.29 1.32 -5.77
C THR A 541 -32.93 2.62 -5.28
N GLU A 542 -34.00 3.05 -5.93
CA GLU A 542 -34.81 4.20 -5.53
C GLU A 542 -36.29 3.81 -5.49
N TYR A 543 -36.95 4.21 -4.40
CA TYR A 543 -38.37 3.99 -4.17
C TYR A 543 -39.09 5.32 -4.12
N LYS A 544 -40.16 5.44 -4.91
CA LYS A 544 -41.08 6.55 -4.87
C LYS A 544 -42.42 6.11 -4.27
N TYR A 545 -42.86 6.78 -3.21
CA TYR A 545 -44.10 6.49 -2.49
C TYR A 545 -44.63 7.77 -1.84
N THR A 546 -45.91 7.76 -1.43
CA THR A 546 -46.56 8.88 -0.76
C THR A 546 -46.57 8.61 0.74
N ARG A 547 -46.01 9.52 1.53
CA ARG A 547 -46.08 9.45 3.00
C ARG A 547 -47.34 10.13 3.50
N HIS A 548 -47.89 9.64 4.60
CA HIS A 548 -49.03 10.22 5.33
C HIS A 548 -50.14 10.71 4.39
N THR A 549 -50.74 9.80 3.60
CA THR A 549 -51.80 10.13 2.63
C THR A 549 -52.98 10.84 3.29
N GLU A 550 -53.22 10.53 4.56
CA GLU A 550 -54.28 11.08 5.39
C GLU A 550 -53.89 12.42 6.05
N TRP A 551 -52.64 12.84 5.90
CA TRP A 551 -52.03 13.92 6.65
C TRP A 551 -51.25 14.91 5.79
N ALA A 552 -51.89 15.47 4.75
CA ALA A 552 -51.28 16.46 3.84
C ALA A 552 -49.80 16.17 3.50
N GLY A 553 -49.47 14.88 3.40
CA GLY A 553 -48.10 14.43 3.22
C GLY A 553 -47.66 14.67 1.80
N GLY A 554 -46.57 14.00 1.42
CA GLY A 554 -45.95 14.25 0.13
C GLY A 554 -45.34 13.00 -0.47
N ASP A 555 -45.16 13.06 -1.78
CA ASP A 555 -44.35 12.10 -2.50
C ASP A 555 -42.89 12.26 -2.09
N VAL A 556 -42.25 11.15 -1.73
CA VAL A 556 -40.82 11.09 -1.46
C VAL A 556 -40.12 10.18 -2.46
N THR A 557 -38.81 10.35 -2.61
CA THR A 557 -37.97 9.40 -3.33
C THR A 557 -36.74 9.12 -2.46
N THR A 558 -36.64 7.88 -1.99
CA THR A 558 -35.62 7.44 -1.02
C THR A 558 -34.97 6.14 -1.48
N ARG A 559 -33.84 5.75 -0.89
CA ARG A 559 -33.18 4.49 -1.26
C ARG A 559 -33.88 3.28 -0.69
N THR A 560 -34.48 3.46 0.48
CA THR A 560 -35.34 2.47 1.12
C THR A 560 -36.79 2.83 0.95
N VAL A 561 -37.69 1.86 1.09
CA VAL A 561 -39.03 2.16 1.60
C VAL A 561 -38.86 2.44 3.09
N CYS A 562 -39.35 3.58 3.56
CA CYS A 562 -39.35 3.98 4.97
C CYS A 562 -40.63 4.80 5.18
N SER A 563 -41.73 4.11 5.47
CA SER A 563 -43.07 4.69 5.59
C SER A 563 -43.65 4.41 6.97
N LEU A 564 -44.20 5.45 7.60
CA LEU A 564 -44.79 5.41 8.92
C LEU A 564 -46.19 6.06 8.93
N ASP A 565 -47.13 5.48 9.66
CA ASP A 565 -48.43 6.08 9.96
C ASP A 565 -48.95 5.63 11.34
N ILE A 566 -50.06 6.21 11.80
CA ILE A 566 -50.72 5.86 13.07
C ILE A 566 -52.15 5.42 12.76
N ALA A 567 -52.50 4.17 13.11
CA ALA A 567 -53.77 3.58 12.72
C ALA A 567 -54.99 4.37 13.23
N GLU A 568 -54.92 4.95 14.43
CA GLU A 568 -55.99 5.75 15.04
C GLU A 568 -56.24 7.08 14.32
N LEU A 569 -55.26 7.59 13.57
CA LEU A 569 -55.35 8.85 12.85
C LEU A 569 -55.83 8.66 11.40
N MET A 570 -55.86 7.43 10.90
CA MET A 570 -56.29 7.11 9.54
C MET A 570 -57.83 6.95 9.44
N PRO A 571 -58.46 7.31 8.30
CA PRO A 571 -59.86 7.02 8.05
C PRO A 571 -60.13 5.50 7.99
N PRO A 572 -61.34 5.05 8.39
CA PRO A 572 -62.45 5.85 8.91
C PRO A 572 -62.36 6.15 10.42
N ALA A 573 -61.29 5.70 11.10
CA ALA A 573 -61.16 5.76 12.56
C ALA A 573 -60.82 7.16 13.10
N GLY A 574 -60.15 7.99 12.29
CA GLY A 574 -59.77 9.35 12.62
C GLY A 574 -59.72 10.30 11.42
N THR A 575 -59.31 11.54 11.70
CA THR A 575 -59.22 12.66 10.73
C THR A 575 -57.82 13.26 10.66
N GLY A 576 -56.79 12.52 11.09
CA GLY A 576 -55.41 13.01 11.20
C GLY A 576 -55.16 14.00 12.34
N CYS A 577 -56.14 14.83 12.70
CA CYS A 577 -56.03 15.86 13.74
C CYS A 577 -56.54 15.41 15.12
N ASP A 578 -56.93 14.14 15.26
CA ASP A 578 -57.49 13.60 16.48
C ASP A 578 -56.45 13.49 17.60
N ARG A 579 -56.93 13.57 18.84
CA ARG A 579 -56.09 13.31 20.01
C ARG A 579 -56.08 11.82 20.31
N LEU A 580 -54.89 11.32 20.64
CA LEU A 580 -54.72 9.97 21.15
C LEU A 580 -54.89 9.95 22.66
N GLU A 581 -55.55 8.90 23.14
CA GLU A 581 -55.65 8.59 24.56
C GLU A 581 -54.47 7.70 24.94
N ASP A 582 -54.68 6.54 25.56
CA ASP A 582 -53.60 5.81 26.23
C ASP A 582 -52.87 4.82 25.32
N GLU A 583 -53.25 4.72 24.04
CA GLU A 583 -52.69 3.77 23.08
C GLU A 583 -52.38 4.47 21.74
N LEU A 584 -51.35 3.96 21.07
CA LEU A 584 -51.00 4.27 19.68
C LEU A 584 -50.61 2.98 18.96
N HIS A 585 -51.14 2.77 17.77
CA HIS A 585 -50.76 1.67 16.89
C HIS A 585 -49.95 2.18 15.69
N ALA A 586 -48.63 1.99 15.73
CA ALA A 586 -47.74 2.43 14.67
C ALA A 586 -47.78 1.46 13.49
N LEU A 587 -48.18 1.95 12.32
CA LEU A 587 -48.12 1.23 11.06
C LEU A 587 -46.81 1.59 10.37
N PHE A 588 -46.00 0.60 10.00
CA PHE A 588 -44.73 0.87 9.34
C PHE A 588 -44.40 -0.17 8.27
N THR A 589 -43.70 0.30 7.24
CA THR A 589 -43.07 -0.53 6.20
C THR A 589 -41.67 -0.01 5.96
N ALA A 590 -40.68 -0.88 6.10
CA ALA A 590 -39.28 -0.59 5.78
C ALA A 590 -38.70 -1.69 4.90
N TYR A 591 -38.11 -1.35 3.75
CA TYR A 591 -37.55 -2.34 2.82
C TYR A 591 -36.33 -1.83 2.06
N HIS A 592 -35.34 -2.72 1.92
CA HIS A 592 -34.25 -2.64 0.96
C HIS A 592 -33.53 -3.99 0.93
N PRO A 593 -33.04 -4.51 -0.22
CA PRO A 593 -32.36 -5.83 -0.29
C PRO A 593 -31.09 -5.97 0.59
N TYR A 594 -30.64 -4.88 1.20
CA TYR A 594 -29.51 -4.83 2.13
C TYR A 594 -29.87 -4.10 3.43
N LEU A 595 -31.14 -4.19 3.86
CA LEU A 595 -31.62 -3.59 5.11
C LEU A 595 -30.83 -4.14 6.30
N GLN A 596 -30.34 -3.24 7.16
CA GLN A 596 -29.53 -3.58 8.33
C GLN A 596 -30.36 -3.62 9.59
N SER A 597 -31.10 -2.54 9.83
CA SER A 597 -31.81 -2.30 11.08
C SER A 597 -32.95 -1.34 10.83
N VAL A 598 -34.02 -1.53 11.60
CA VAL A 598 -35.16 -0.64 11.67
C VAL A 598 -35.37 -0.25 13.13
N ARG A 599 -35.71 1.00 13.39
CA ARG A 599 -35.94 1.51 14.74
C ARG A 599 -37.15 2.43 14.77
N LEU A 600 -38.01 2.21 15.75
CA LEU A 600 -39.11 3.09 16.12
C LEU A 600 -38.79 3.72 17.47
N PHE A 601 -38.92 5.03 17.58
CA PHE A 601 -38.72 5.73 18.84
C PHE A 601 -39.56 7.00 18.94
N PHE A 602 -39.71 7.51 20.15
CA PHE A 602 -40.48 8.72 20.43
C PHE A 602 -39.58 9.91 20.75
N GLU A 603 -40.02 11.09 20.38
CA GLU A 603 -39.46 12.38 20.78
C GLU A 603 -40.53 13.24 21.47
N GLY A 604 -40.16 13.88 22.58
CA GLY A 604 -41.04 14.78 23.33
C GLY A 604 -40.74 14.78 24.83
N ASN A 605 -41.75 15.14 25.64
CA ASN A 605 -41.61 15.23 27.09
C ASN A 605 -41.65 13.86 27.76
N ALA A 606 -40.58 13.51 28.47
CA ALA A 606 -40.48 12.28 29.25
C ALA A 606 -41.60 12.16 30.33
N PRO A 607 -42.01 10.93 30.70
CA PRO A 607 -41.50 9.64 30.24
C PRO A 607 -41.99 9.27 28.83
N LEU A 608 -41.14 8.59 28.05
CA LEU A 608 -41.45 8.12 26.69
C LEU A 608 -41.46 6.58 26.66
N PRO A 609 -42.22 5.96 25.74
CA PRO A 609 -42.12 4.53 25.47
C PRO A 609 -40.69 4.14 25.09
N ALA A 610 -40.32 2.89 25.36
CA ALA A 610 -39.03 2.36 24.94
C ALA A 610 -38.99 2.20 23.41
N ASP A 611 -37.78 2.33 22.84
CA ASP A 611 -37.56 2.08 21.42
C ASP A 611 -37.93 0.64 21.06
N VAL A 612 -38.53 0.48 19.88
CA VAL A 612 -38.78 -0.83 19.26
C VAL A 612 -37.81 -1.02 18.10
N LEU A 613 -37.26 -2.23 18.00
CA LEU A 613 -36.42 -2.67 16.89
C LEU A 613 -37.18 -3.76 16.12
N PRO A 614 -37.98 -3.38 15.10
CA PRO A 614 -38.75 -4.35 14.34
C PRO A 614 -37.88 -5.47 13.75
N PRO A 615 -38.33 -6.74 13.80
CA PRO A 615 -37.62 -7.83 13.16
C PRO A 615 -37.64 -7.64 11.64
N ILE A 616 -36.51 -7.94 11.00
CA ILE A 616 -36.37 -7.94 9.54
C ILE A 616 -36.53 -9.38 9.04
N SER A 617 -37.43 -9.59 8.10
CA SER A 617 -37.69 -10.88 7.44
C SER A 617 -37.74 -10.67 5.93
N GLY A 618 -36.88 -11.36 5.19
CA GLY A 618 -36.82 -11.20 3.71
C GLY A 618 -36.46 -9.78 3.28
N ASP A 619 -35.55 -9.14 4.01
CA ASP A 619 -35.08 -7.77 3.76
C ASP A 619 -36.14 -6.67 3.97
N GLU A 620 -37.28 -7.04 4.58
CA GLU A 620 -38.39 -6.16 4.92
C GLU A 620 -38.69 -6.19 6.43
N ALA A 621 -39.11 -5.06 6.99
CA ALA A 621 -39.78 -4.98 8.29
C ALA A 621 -41.13 -4.30 8.12
N THR A 622 -42.18 -4.96 8.57
CA THR A 622 -43.57 -4.48 8.47
C THR A 622 -44.26 -4.63 9.81
N SER A 623 -45.13 -3.68 10.18
CA SER A 623 -45.92 -3.76 11.41
C SER A 623 -46.86 -4.98 11.41
N PRO A 624 -47.20 -5.56 12.58
CA PRO A 624 -48.22 -6.59 12.66
C PRO A 624 -49.61 -6.07 12.22
N SER A 625 -50.53 -7.00 11.97
CA SER A 625 -51.92 -6.64 11.63
C SER A 625 -52.55 -5.83 12.76
N GLY A 626 -52.91 -4.57 12.46
CA GLY A 626 -53.42 -3.61 13.44
C GLY A 626 -52.40 -2.61 13.96
N GLY A 627 -51.11 -2.74 13.61
CA GLY A 627 -50.03 -1.83 14.03
C GLY A 627 -49.30 -2.28 15.30
N GLU A 628 -48.10 -1.74 15.51
CA GLU A 628 -47.30 -1.95 16.71
C GLU A 628 -47.85 -1.10 17.86
N LEU A 629 -48.30 -1.75 18.94
CA LEU A 629 -48.93 -1.09 20.08
C LEU A 629 -47.90 -0.43 21.00
N PHE A 630 -48.10 0.86 21.27
CA PHE A 630 -47.39 1.62 22.28
C PHE A 630 -48.35 2.08 23.39
N ASP A 631 -47.97 1.83 24.65
CA ASP A 631 -48.66 2.36 25.83
C ASP A 631 -48.23 3.81 26.08
N LEU A 632 -49.19 4.74 25.94
CA LEU A 632 -49.01 6.17 26.14
C LEU A 632 -49.54 6.65 27.51
N SER A 633 -50.03 5.75 28.37
CA SER A 633 -50.67 6.11 29.66
C SER A 633 -49.75 6.91 30.60
N GLY A 634 -48.43 6.68 30.51
CA GLY A 634 -47.42 7.40 31.27
C GLY A 634 -47.10 8.81 30.74
N MET A 635 -47.53 9.14 29.52
CA MET A 635 -47.19 10.39 28.85
C MET A 635 -48.12 11.52 29.25
N ALA A 636 -47.56 12.70 29.51
CA ALA A 636 -48.35 13.90 29.80
C ALA A 636 -49.13 14.36 28.54
N PRO A 637 -50.30 15.01 28.68
CA PRO A 637 -50.98 15.62 27.55
C PRO A 637 -50.09 16.68 26.86
N CYS A 638 -49.56 16.37 25.68
CA CYS A 638 -48.63 17.20 24.92
C CYS A 638 -48.56 16.78 23.45
N ALA A 639 -47.74 17.46 22.66
CA ALA A 639 -47.37 17.03 21.32
C ALA A 639 -46.12 16.14 21.38
N TYR A 640 -46.12 15.07 20.61
CA TYR A 640 -45.05 14.08 20.51
C TYR A 640 -44.81 13.72 19.05
N ILE A 641 -43.64 13.17 18.75
CA ILE A 641 -43.29 12.65 17.44
C ILE A 641 -42.92 11.18 17.59
N VAL A 642 -43.45 10.33 16.73
CA VAL A 642 -42.94 8.97 16.54
C VAL A 642 -42.09 8.96 15.26
N TRP A 643 -40.90 8.39 15.37
CA TRP A 643 -39.89 8.31 14.32
C TRP A 643 -39.70 6.86 13.88
N LEU A 644 -39.49 6.67 12.58
CA LEU A 644 -39.03 5.44 11.95
C LEU A 644 -37.66 5.71 11.31
N GLU A 645 -36.66 4.90 11.63
CA GLU A 645 -35.34 4.90 10.99
C GLU A 645 -35.12 3.56 10.28
N ALA A 646 -34.71 3.60 9.01
CA ALA A 646 -34.32 2.42 8.23
C ALA A 646 -32.87 2.59 7.75
N THR A 647 -31.95 1.76 8.25
CA THR A 647 -30.53 1.80 7.90
C THR A 647 -30.17 0.68 6.93
N VAL A 648 -29.43 0.98 5.87
CA VAL A 648 -28.97 0.01 4.85
C VAL A 648 -27.47 -0.23 4.88
N ARG A 649 -27.06 -1.46 4.57
CA ARG A 649 -25.65 -1.88 4.45
C ARG A 649 -25.08 -1.52 3.08
N LEU A 650 -24.90 -0.22 2.82
CA LEU A 650 -24.29 0.27 1.58
C LEU A 650 -22.91 0.91 1.81
N THR A 651 -22.00 0.72 0.86
CA THR A 651 -20.65 1.30 0.87
C THR A 651 -20.29 1.95 -0.47
N ALA A 652 -19.53 3.05 -0.42
CA ALA A 652 -18.83 3.61 -1.58
C ALA A 652 -17.37 3.07 -1.69
N GLY A 653 -17.03 2.05 -0.91
CA GLY A 653 -15.69 1.44 -0.83
C GLY A 653 -14.94 1.68 0.47
N PHE A 654 -15.44 2.50 1.39
CA PHE A 654 -14.76 2.83 2.67
C PHE A 654 -15.76 2.82 3.84
N GLY A 655 -16.25 1.63 4.18
CA GLY A 655 -17.27 1.46 5.22
C GLY A 655 -18.65 1.98 4.82
N LEU A 656 -19.53 2.13 5.81
CA LEU A 656 -20.91 2.56 5.61
C LEU A 656 -20.99 3.97 4.99
N ILE A 657 -21.86 4.17 4.00
CA ILE A 657 -22.10 5.50 3.43
C ILE A 657 -22.68 6.44 4.49
N GLY A 658 -22.36 7.74 4.40
CA GLY A 658 -22.88 8.74 5.35
C GLY A 658 -24.39 8.95 5.28
N SER A 659 -25.03 8.58 4.17
CA SER A 659 -26.48 8.66 3.95
C SER A 659 -27.14 7.27 3.97
N ALA A 660 -26.73 6.41 4.91
CA ALA A 660 -27.22 5.03 5.00
C ALA A 660 -28.57 4.89 5.72
N THR A 661 -29.04 5.93 6.41
CA THR A 661 -30.31 5.90 7.14
C THR A 661 -31.29 6.84 6.48
N ASP A 662 -32.42 6.30 6.02
CA ASP A 662 -33.61 7.07 5.69
C ASP A 662 -34.52 7.14 6.92
N THR A 663 -35.27 8.23 7.05
CA THR A 663 -36.19 8.43 8.18
C THR A 663 -37.58 8.85 7.72
N ASP A 664 -38.57 8.50 8.52
CA ASP A 664 -39.94 9.01 8.44
C ASP A 664 -40.47 9.33 9.83
N HIS A 665 -41.40 10.28 9.96
CA HIS A 665 -41.92 10.67 11.26
C HIS A 665 -43.31 11.29 11.17
N ILE A 666 -44.12 11.06 12.20
CA ILE A 666 -45.45 11.65 12.32
C ILE A 666 -45.62 12.21 13.73
N ALA A 667 -46.14 13.44 13.81
CA ALA A 667 -46.45 14.09 15.07
C ALA A 667 -47.89 13.80 15.49
N PHE A 668 -48.15 13.69 16.79
CA PHE A 668 -49.50 13.48 17.33
C PHE A 668 -49.70 14.22 18.64
N CYS A 669 -50.96 14.45 19.00
CA CYS A 669 -51.33 15.08 20.27
C CYS A 669 -51.90 14.05 21.24
N LYS A 670 -51.29 13.94 22.43
CA LYS A 670 -51.82 13.17 23.55
C LYS A 670 -52.83 14.01 24.35
N GLY A 671 -54.02 13.48 24.61
CA GLY A 671 -54.99 14.11 25.50
C GLY A 671 -56.39 13.53 25.37
N LYS A 672 -57.25 13.75 26.38
CA LYS A 672 -58.65 13.30 26.33
C LYS A 672 -59.37 13.94 25.15
N ARG A 673 -60.15 13.14 24.39
CA ARG A 673 -61.06 13.68 23.38
C ARG A 673 -62.04 14.64 24.08
N GLY A 674 -62.05 15.91 23.66
CA GLY A 674 -63.02 16.88 24.17
C GLY A 674 -64.42 16.46 23.74
N ARG A 675 -65.36 16.41 24.68
CA ARG A 675 -66.78 16.15 24.39
C ARG A 675 -67.37 17.20 23.45
#